data_AF-A0A812RL96-F1
#
_entry.id   AF-A0A812RL96-F1
#
_cell.length_a   1.000
_cell.length_b   1.000
_cell.length_c   1.000
_cell.angle_alpha   90.00
_cell.angle_beta   90.00
_cell.angle_gamma   90.00
#
_symmetry.space_group_name_H-M   'P 1'
#
loop_
_entity.id
_entity.type
_entity.pdbx_description
1 polymer ?
#
loop_
_entity_poly.entity_id
_entity_poly.type
_entity_poly.pdbx_seq_one_letter_code
_entity_poly.pdbx_strand_id
1 'polypeptide(L)'
;MLGDPAGDGVEEDTARAAEPEIKISIVRVKAQPRKHKVISYGYRKLVDGEVPEMYRFQYLPDPDLPEDLHPGLQGDLMAPRSTRRYTTLEALALHESVSPDRWCVTRADLKYLRQEVWTAIQAGEIQPKGCDEETECFDELYGPSIYTVTQQHIMPVTEQAGKVSWALMRHPNGLDCDVFISHAWQEGVFEFLAKVLHSWPTRARHAWCCMLANPQNLDIGALLQSPSSSPFALALRVSKYVLVVPNRHRSIYTRLWCGYEAYRAHEEGKTILVAQASGGTQIRAALTWAILAGLVGMLWGAGMKRWHVDISPALLWIVLVAAWSSVIAMDNTCRMTVNGIGSLVCGSLFFQWHTVRGQYDFEGFACHMPYVEQRIIILIMAGFFLLQEFDRANGLATKQEALQLSRGYQGTIERAACSQAADAMRIFEEIGQKTAAVDYAIHVLLKAGMSSPTLRQVASKGVDIQHAGSAEVAVPFIAFTTTLLTLIRICFDTLLLHLAWHNTLLQFISFISRPALLVILCRSPVDERCFILKMMTKLVLLYLMIACPLVVFWETRAAEMRMPSRAWFALPATIYSVIFFFACLGMRRLVAIPAIGPGLLQLFLARGSSLIPGDLRCCRSGTAESEATGDSSSHSSLSANEADEP
;
A
#
# COMPACT_ATOMS: atom_id res chain seq x y z
N MET A 1 82.92 36.27 -35.97
CA MET A 1 83.12 34.93 -35.40
C MET A 1 81.88 34.13 -35.78
N LEU A 2 81.78 33.65 -37.03
CA LEU A 2 82.27 32.37 -37.56
C LEU A 2 81.74 31.16 -36.79
N GLY A 3 80.92 30.34 -37.46
CA GLY A 3 80.57 28.99 -37.05
C GLY A 3 79.29 28.44 -37.68
N ASP A 4 79.36 28.05 -38.96
CA ASP A 4 78.56 26.95 -39.52
C ASP A 4 79.26 25.62 -39.15
N PRO A 5 78.55 24.48 -38.99
CA PRO A 5 78.31 23.63 -40.17
C PRO A 5 77.01 22.76 -40.18
N ALA A 6 76.57 22.50 -41.42
CA ALA A 6 76.00 21.30 -42.04
C ALA A 6 75.34 20.17 -41.18
N GLY A 7 74.17 19.70 -41.64
CA GLY A 7 73.59 18.43 -41.26
C GLY A 7 72.34 18.04 -42.06
N ASP A 8 72.58 17.30 -43.15
CA ASP A 8 71.80 16.22 -43.77
C ASP A 8 70.28 16.36 -43.99
N GLY A 9 69.92 16.34 -45.28
CA GLY A 9 68.59 16.08 -45.77
C GLY A 9 68.19 14.62 -45.59
N VAL A 10 67.01 14.43 -45.00
CA VAL A 10 66.25 13.18 -45.04
C VAL A 10 65.01 13.46 -45.88
N GLU A 11 64.99 12.85 -47.06
CA GLU A 11 63.86 12.79 -47.97
C GLU A 11 62.86 11.78 -47.39
N GLU A 12 61.82 12.26 -46.70
CA GLU A 12 60.78 11.41 -46.12
C GLU A 12 59.67 11.17 -47.16
N ASP A 13 59.67 9.96 -47.67
CA ASP A 13 58.78 9.40 -48.69
C ASP A 13 57.35 9.31 -48.14
N THR A 14 56.53 10.36 -48.36
CA THR A 14 55.11 10.33 -48.01
C THR A 14 54.34 9.42 -48.97
N ALA A 15 54.26 8.14 -48.64
CA ALA A 15 53.31 7.21 -49.22
C ALA A 15 51.88 7.70 -48.93
N ARG A 16 51.19 8.21 -49.97
CA ARG A 16 49.74 8.44 -49.95
C ARG A 16 49.03 7.11 -49.69
N ALA A 17 48.55 6.91 -48.48
CA ALA A 17 47.55 5.90 -48.19
C ALA A 17 46.28 6.21 -49.00
N ALA A 18 45.81 5.22 -49.77
CA ALA A 18 44.56 5.32 -50.51
C ALA A 18 43.39 5.53 -49.53
N GLU A 19 42.53 6.51 -49.82
CA GLU A 19 41.30 6.75 -49.08
C GLU A 19 40.41 5.48 -49.11
N PRO A 20 39.86 5.04 -47.97
CA PRO A 20 38.94 3.91 -47.96
C PRO A 20 37.64 4.29 -48.66
N GLU A 21 37.26 3.51 -49.68
CA GLU A 21 35.99 3.61 -50.38
C GLU A 21 34.82 3.32 -49.41
N ILE A 22 34.15 4.37 -48.92
CA ILE A 22 32.98 4.25 -48.05
C ILE A 22 31.79 3.78 -48.90
N LYS A 23 31.54 2.47 -48.93
CA LYS A 23 30.30 1.89 -49.45
C LYS A 23 29.18 2.09 -48.44
N ILE A 24 28.37 3.12 -48.66
CA ILE A 24 27.10 3.32 -47.95
C ILE A 24 26.13 2.25 -48.47
N SER A 25 25.84 1.25 -47.64
CA SER A 25 24.75 0.31 -47.88
C SER A 25 23.42 1.04 -47.73
N ILE A 26 22.73 1.29 -48.85
CA ILE A 26 21.37 1.80 -48.87
C ILE A 26 20.48 0.75 -48.19
N VAL A 27 20.11 0.99 -46.94
CA VAL A 27 19.11 0.19 -46.23
C VAL A 27 17.76 0.44 -46.92
N ARG A 28 17.24 -0.59 -47.59
CA ARG A 28 15.88 -0.58 -48.13
C ARG A 28 14.91 -0.38 -46.98
N VAL A 29 14.29 0.80 -46.91
CA VAL A 29 13.16 1.08 -46.02
C VAL A 29 12.05 0.08 -46.34
N LYS A 30 11.69 -0.79 -45.38
CA LYS A 30 10.52 -1.65 -45.50
C LYS A 30 9.29 -0.74 -45.72
N ALA A 31 8.56 -0.99 -46.80
CA ALA A 31 7.31 -0.29 -47.07
C ALA A 31 6.38 -0.40 -45.85
N GLN A 32 5.85 0.73 -45.38
CA GLN A 32 4.88 0.73 -44.29
C GLN A 32 3.68 -0.18 -44.64
N PRO A 33 3.20 -0.99 -43.69
CA PRO A 33 2.02 -1.81 -43.92
C PRO A 33 0.80 -0.91 -44.18
N ARG A 34 0.11 -1.13 -45.30
CA ARG A 34 -1.09 -0.36 -45.72
C ARG A 34 -2.30 -0.48 -44.78
N LYS A 35 -2.22 -1.37 -43.77
CA LYS A 35 -3.32 -1.67 -42.85
C LYS A 35 -2.84 -1.52 -41.41
N HIS A 36 -3.45 -0.61 -40.67
CA HIS A 36 -3.18 -0.39 -39.26
C HIS A 36 -4.25 -1.08 -38.40
N LYS A 37 -3.84 -1.79 -37.36
CA LYS A 37 -4.77 -2.30 -36.34
C LYS A 37 -5.02 -1.19 -35.33
N VAL A 38 -6.26 -0.72 -35.22
CA VAL A 38 -6.67 0.27 -34.23
C VAL A 38 -7.67 -0.38 -33.28
N ILE A 39 -7.52 -0.15 -31.98
CA ILE A 39 -8.48 -0.58 -30.96
C ILE A 39 -9.37 0.63 -30.67
N SER A 40 -10.66 0.53 -30.99
CA SER A 40 -11.66 1.56 -30.72
C SER A 40 -12.83 0.92 -29.98
N TYR A 41 -13.17 1.45 -28.80
CA TYR A 41 -14.24 0.94 -27.93
C TYR A 41 -14.14 -0.56 -27.60
N GLY A 42 -12.93 -1.08 -27.40
CA GLY A 42 -12.71 -2.50 -27.05
C GLY A 42 -12.78 -3.48 -28.23
N TYR A 43 -12.97 -3.00 -29.46
CA TYR A 43 -12.96 -3.84 -30.67
C TYR A 43 -11.74 -3.54 -31.54
N ARG A 44 -11.11 -4.60 -32.08
CA ARG A 44 -10.02 -4.48 -33.06
C ARG A 44 -10.60 -4.20 -34.44
N LYS A 45 -10.24 -3.07 -35.04
CA LYS A 45 -10.60 -2.73 -36.44
C LYS A 45 -9.33 -2.51 -37.25
N LEU A 46 -9.29 -3.11 -38.45
CA LEU A 46 -8.26 -2.81 -39.45
C LEU A 46 -8.70 -1.56 -40.22
N VAL A 47 -7.84 -0.54 -40.24
CA VAL A 47 -8.07 0.69 -41.00
C VAL A 47 -7.06 0.73 -42.15
N ASP A 48 -7.58 0.88 -43.37
CA ASP A 48 -6.78 1.07 -44.59
C ASP A 48 -6.53 2.58 -44.77
N GLY A 49 -5.27 2.99 -44.94
CA GLY A 49 -4.88 4.41 -45.15
C GLY A 49 -4.14 5.07 -43.98
N GLU A 50 -3.79 6.36 -44.12
CA GLU A 50 -3.15 7.13 -43.05
C GLU A 50 -4.08 7.25 -41.83
N VAL A 51 -3.54 6.97 -40.64
CA VAL A 51 -4.30 7.04 -39.38
C VAL A 51 -4.83 8.48 -39.20
N PRO A 52 -6.16 8.70 -39.20
CA PRO A 52 -6.72 10.04 -39.04
C PRO A 52 -6.25 10.68 -37.73
N GLU A 53 -5.93 11.97 -37.75
CA GLU A 53 -5.29 12.68 -36.64
C GLU A 53 -6.09 12.61 -35.32
N MET A 54 -7.41 12.44 -35.39
CA MET A 54 -8.29 12.20 -34.23
C MET A 54 -8.03 10.87 -33.49
N TYR A 55 -7.29 9.93 -34.10
CA TYR A 55 -6.82 8.70 -33.45
C TYR A 55 -5.37 8.79 -32.96
N ARG A 56 -4.67 9.91 -33.20
CA ARG A 56 -3.40 10.21 -32.53
C ARG A 56 -3.71 10.66 -31.10
N PHE A 57 -3.72 9.69 -30.19
CA PHE A 57 -3.57 9.86 -28.74
C PHE A 57 -4.48 10.93 -28.09
N GLN A 58 -5.77 10.65 -27.98
CA GLN A 58 -6.55 11.16 -26.86
C GLN A 58 -6.76 10.01 -25.88
N TYR A 59 -6.00 10.03 -24.79
CA TYR A 59 -6.30 9.20 -23.63
C TYR A 59 -7.61 9.73 -23.02
N LEU A 60 -8.55 8.83 -22.74
CA LEU A 60 -9.66 9.14 -21.86
C LEU A 60 -9.08 9.53 -20.49
N PRO A 61 -9.51 10.65 -19.88
CA PRO A 61 -9.09 11.00 -18.54
C PRO A 61 -9.43 9.84 -17.60
N ASP A 62 -8.46 9.47 -16.77
CA ASP A 62 -8.64 8.45 -15.74
C ASP A 62 -9.70 8.95 -14.73
N PRO A 63 -10.88 8.30 -14.66
CA PRO A 63 -11.98 8.75 -13.81
C PRO A 63 -11.68 8.63 -12.32
N ASP A 64 -10.57 7.98 -11.94
CA ASP A 64 -10.19 7.75 -10.54
C ASP A 64 -9.25 8.84 -9.98
N LEU A 65 -8.96 9.92 -10.73
CA LEU A 65 -8.16 11.06 -10.26
C LEU A 65 -9.02 12.19 -9.67
N PRO A 66 -8.77 12.63 -8.42
CA PRO A 66 -9.41 13.82 -7.84
C PRO A 66 -9.12 15.08 -8.65
N GLU A 67 -10.12 15.96 -8.83
CA GLU A 67 -10.00 17.20 -9.62
C GLU A 67 -8.93 18.16 -9.09
N ASP A 68 -8.62 18.10 -7.81
CA ASP A 68 -7.57 18.86 -7.12
C ASP A 68 -6.13 18.35 -7.41
N LEU A 69 -6.01 17.27 -8.20
CA LEU A 69 -4.79 16.83 -8.88
C LEU A 69 -4.83 17.08 -10.40
N HIS A 70 -5.84 17.80 -10.90
CA HIS A 70 -5.71 18.55 -12.15
C HIS A 70 -5.05 19.89 -11.79
N PRO A 71 -3.71 20.04 -11.87
CA PRO A 71 -3.18 21.37 -12.07
C PRO A 71 -3.91 21.90 -13.31
N GLY A 72 -4.43 23.13 -13.23
CA GLY A 72 -5.31 23.70 -14.23
C GLY A 72 -4.96 23.23 -15.64
N LEU A 73 -5.96 22.68 -16.33
CA LEU A 73 -5.93 22.22 -17.72
C LEU A 73 -5.60 23.38 -18.69
N GLN A 74 -4.41 23.95 -18.53
CA GLN A 74 -3.75 24.89 -19.42
C GLN A 74 -2.32 24.38 -19.60
N GLY A 75 -2.14 23.54 -20.62
CA GLY A 75 -0.91 23.51 -21.42
C GLY A 75 0.35 22.80 -20.90
N ASP A 76 0.52 22.52 -19.61
CA ASP A 76 1.77 21.90 -19.07
C ASP A 76 1.79 20.35 -19.13
N LEU A 77 1.07 19.76 -20.08
CA LEU A 77 1.04 18.30 -20.28
C LEU A 77 2.38 17.82 -20.83
N MET A 78 3.14 17.18 -19.93
CA MET A 78 4.46 16.59 -20.14
C MET A 78 5.52 17.63 -20.52
N ALA A 79 6.25 18.11 -19.51
CA ALA A 79 7.48 18.87 -19.74
C ALA A 79 8.31 18.15 -20.83
N PRO A 80 8.47 18.76 -22.01
CA PRO A 80 9.10 18.12 -23.16
C PRO A 80 10.48 17.62 -22.73
N ARG A 81 10.94 16.52 -23.33
CA ARG A 81 12.31 16.03 -23.10
C ARG A 81 13.24 17.24 -23.10
N SER A 82 14.01 17.40 -22.02
CA SER A 82 15.01 18.45 -21.95
C SER A 82 15.83 18.36 -23.23
N THR A 83 15.72 19.38 -24.10
CA THR A 83 16.43 19.43 -25.37
C THR A 83 17.93 19.64 -25.15
N ARG A 84 18.32 19.99 -23.91
CA ARG A 84 19.70 20.09 -23.49
C ARG A 84 20.36 18.71 -23.53
N ARG A 85 21.32 18.56 -24.43
CA ARG A 85 22.29 17.46 -24.44
C ARG A 85 23.49 17.88 -23.61
N TYR A 86 23.96 17.01 -22.74
CA TYR A 86 25.20 17.20 -22.00
C TYR A 86 26.33 16.50 -22.76
N THR A 87 27.55 17.01 -22.62
CA THR A 87 28.75 16.22 -22.88
C THR A 87 29.01 15.27 -21.69
N THR A 88 29.79 14.20 -21.89
CA THR A 88 30.18 13.31 -20.79
C THR A 88 30.86 14.06 -19.64
N LEU A 89 31.69 15.07 -19.95
CA LEU A 89 32.37 15.89 -18.96
C LEU A 89 31.38 16.76 -18.17
N GLU A 90 30.41 17.37 -18.86
CA GLU A 90 29.33 18.12 -18.18
C GLU A 90 28.47 17.21 -17.31
N ALA A 91 28.17 15.98 -17.75
CA ALA A 91 27.41 15.03 -16.95
C ALA A 91 28.18 14.60 -15.70
N LEU A 92 29.50 14.37 -15.79
CA LEU A 92 30.35 14.11 -14.62
C LEU A 92 30.34 15.31 -13.66
N ALA A 93 30.60 16.51 -14.18
CA ALA A 93 30.56 17.74 -13.39
C ALA A 93 29.18 17.98 -12.74
N LEU A 94 28.09 17.57 -13.41
CA LEU A 94 26.75 17.66 -12.86
C LEU A 94 26.53 16.72 -11.68
N HIS A 95 27.00 15.47 -11.76
CA HIS A 95 26.93 14.53 -10.63
C HIS A 95 27.87 14.92 -9.48
N GLU A 96 28.99 15.58 -9.76
CA GLU A 96 29.88 16.12 -8.73
C GLU A 96 29.28 17.34 -8.03
N SER A 97 28.60 18.21 -8.78
CA SER A 97 28.02 19.45 -8.25
C SER A 97 26.66 19.25 -7.56
N VAL A 98 25.87 18.26 -7.99
CA VAL A 98 24.59 17.93 -7.37
C VAL A 98 24.76 16.74 -6.44
N SER A 99 24.54 16.97 -5.15
CA SER A 99 24.67 15.92 -4.13
C SER A 99 23.79 14.68 -4.46
N PRO A 100 24.30 13.45 -4.25
CA PRO A 100 23.59 12.21 -4.63
C PRO A 100 22.21 12.01 -4.02
N ASP A 101 21.99 12.58 -2.83
CA ASP A 101 20.70 12.57 -2.16
C ASP A 101 19.65 13.46 -2.84
N ARG A 102 20.06 14.23 -3.85
CA ARG A 102 19.17 15.07 -4.68
C ARG A 102 18.90 14.49 -6.06
N TRP A 103 19.38 13.28 -6.37
CA TRP A 103 19.12 12.60 -7.65
C TRP A 103 17.74 11.91 -7.65
N CYS A 104 16.70 12.69 -7.37
CA CYS A 104 15.34 12.17 -7.21
C CYS A 104 14.46 12.41 -8.45
N VAL A 105 13.35 11.67 -8.49
CA VAL A 105 12.30 11.78 -9.51
C VAL A 105 10.96 12.13 -8.87
N THR A 106 10.06 12.71 -9.65
CA THR A 106 8.69 13.01 -9.23
C THR A 106 7.73 11.86 -9.54
N ARG A 107 6.51 11.88 -8.98
CA ARG A 107 5.42 11.00 -9.42
C ARG A 107 5.14 11.11 -10.92
N ALA A 108 5.25 12.31 -11.49
CA ALA A 108 5.00 12.55 -12.91
C ALA A 108 6.07 11.89 -13.79
N ASP A 109 7.33 11.90 -13.36
CA ASP A 109 8.41 11.23 -14.10
C ASP A 109 8.22 9.70 -14.14
N LEU A 110 7.70 9.09 -13.07
CA LEU A 110 7.40 7.65 -13.07
C LEU A 110 6.20 7.30 -13.98
N LYS A 111 5.17 8.16 -14.03
CA LYS A 111 4.07 8.01 -15.00
C LYS A 111 4.58 8.16 -16.44
N TYR A 112 5.46 9.14 -16.67
CA TYR A 112 6.11 9.33 -17.97
C TYR A 112 6.95 8.12 -18.36
N LEU A 113 7.78 7.61 -17.46
CA LEU A 113 8.58 6.39 -17.69
C LEU A 113 7.70 5.20 -18.07
N ARG A 114 6.56 5.01 -17.40
CA ARG A 114 5.59 3.95 -17.75
C ARG A 114 5.19 4.05 -19.22
N GLN A 115 4.84 5.25 -19.66
CA GLN A 115 4.40 5.51 -21.02
C GLN A 115 5.53 5.33 -22.04
N GLU A 116 6.74 5.80 -21.73
CA GLU A 116 7.91 5.64 -22.60
C GLU A 116 8.27 4.16 -22.80
N VAL A 117 8.30 3.39 -21.71
CA VAL A 117 8.58 1.95 -21.77
C VAL A 117 7.50 1.23 -22.58
N TRP A 118 6.22 1.57 -22.37
CA TRP A 118 5.13 1.01 -23.16
C TRP A 118 5.29 1.32 -24.65
N THR A 119 5.57 2.57 -25.01
CA THR A 119 5.82 2.99 -26.41
C THR A 119 7.01 2.24 -27.01
N ALA A 120 8.12 2.10 -26.26
CA ALA A 120 9.32 1.41 -26.70
C ALA A 120 9.07 -0.10 -26.93
N ILE A 121 8.23 -0.74 -26.12
CA ILE A 121 7.77 -2.13 -26.37
C ILE A 121 6.96 -2.20 -27.67
N GLN A 122 6.01 -1.29 -27.89
CA GLN A 122 5.20 -1.27 -29.12
C GLN A 122 6.02 -1.00 -30.38
N ALA A 123 7.09 -0.20 -30.25
CA ALA A 123 8.05 0.07 -31.32
C ALA A 123 9.04 -1.09 -31.56
N GLY A 124 9.07 -2.10 -30.68
CA GLY A 124 10.04 -3.20 -30.74
C GLY A 124 11.46 -2.80 -30.35
N GLU A 125 11.63 -1.66 -29.68
CA GLU A 125 12.90 -1.19 -29.12
C GLU A 125 13.27 -1.97 -27.85
N ILE A 126 12.25 -2.31 -27.04
CA ILE A 126 12.40 -3.22 -25.91
C ILE A 126 11.91 -4.61 -26.35
N GLN A 127 12.82 -5.58 -26.32
CA GLN A 127 12.56 -6.96 -26.72
C GLN A 127 12.83 -7.90 -25.54
N PRO A 128 12.03 -8.98 -25.38
CA PRO A 128 12.36 -10.06 -24.47
C PRO A 128 13.78 -10.56 -24.78
N LYS A 129 14.61 -10.77 -23.75
CA LYS A 129 15.88 -11.46 -23.99
C LYS A 129 15.54 -12.86 -24.48
N GLY A 130 16.13 -13.29 -25.58
CA GLY A 130 15.81 -14.56 -26.26
C GLY A 130 16.22 -15.82 -25.50
N CYS A 131 15.99 -15.86 -24.18
CA CYS A 131 16.15 -17.06 -23.39
C CYS A 131 14.96 -17.98 -23.63
N ASP A 132 15.26 -19.27 -23.82
CA ASP A 132 14.37 -20.39 -24.13
C ASP A 132 13.29 -20.69 -23.08
N GLU A 133 13.12 -19.82 -22.08
CA GLU A 133 12.03 -19.91 -21.11
C GLU A 133 10.84 -19.11 -21.64
N GLU A 134 9.84 -19.82 -22.21
CA GLU A 134 8.54 -19.31 -22.69
C GLU A 134 7.74 -18.47 -21.65
N THR A 135 8.31 -18.21 -20.48
CA THR A 135 7.65 -17.62 -19.31
C THR A 135 7.76 -16.10 -19.23
N GLU A 136 8.62 -15.44 -20.02
CA GLU A 136 8.74 -13.96 -20.04
C GLU A 136 7.85 -13.29 -21.10
N CYS A 137 6.56 -13.64 -21.17
CA CYS A 137 5.61 -12.85 -21.95
C CYS A 137 5.39 -11.48 -21.24
N PHE A 138 5.65 -10.37 -21.94
CA PHE A 138 5.38 -9.02 -21.45
C PHE A 138 3.87 -8.79 -21.33
N ASP A 139 3.31 -9.12 -20.17
CA ASP A 139 1.96 -8.77 -19.74
C ASP A 139 1.88 -7.26 -19.40
N GLU A 140 0.77 -6.61 -19.72
CA GLU A 140 0.47 -5.21 -19.37
C GLU A 140 0.56 -4.91 -17.86
N LEU A 141 0.34 -5.93 -17.02
CA LEU A 141 0.44 -5.84 -15.57
C LEU A 141 1.88 -6.00 -15.07
N TYR A 142 2.70 -6.80 -15.76
CA TYR A 142 4.06 -7.09 -15.32
C TYR A 142 5.10 -6.20 -15.98
N GLY A 143 5.11 -6.19 -17.31
CA GLY A 143 6.14 -5.57 -18.13
C GLY A 143 7.49 -6.31 -18.11
N PRO A 144 8.47 -5.81 -18.88
CA PRO A 144 9.85 -6.29 -18.83
C PRO A 144 10.49 -6.10 -17.46
N SER A 145 11.49 -6.92 -17.14
CA SER A 145 12.28 -6.73 -15.92
C SER A 145 13.00 -5.38 -15.91
N ILE A 146 13.29 -4.85 -14.73
CA ILE A 146 14.06 -3.61 -14.60
C ILE A 146 15.47 -3.73 -15.21
N TYR A 147 16.09 -4.92 -15.20
CA TYR A 147 17.32 -5.16 -15.97
C TYR A 147 17.13 -4.86 -17.45
N THR A 148 16.08 -5.41 -18.07
CA THR A 148 15.78 -5.24 -19.48
C THR A 148 15.47 -3.77 -19.81
N VAL A 149 14.64 -3.11 -19.01
CA VAL A 149 14.32 -1.68 -19.19
C VAL A 149 15.57 -0.80 -19.04
N THR A 150 16.40 -1.08 -18.05
CA THR A 150 17.62 -0.30 -17.81
C THR A 150 18.56 -0.41 -19.01
N GLN A 151 18.80 -1.64 -19.47
CA GLN A 151 19.73 -1.91 -20.56
C GLN A 151 19.23 -1.44 -21.93
N GLN A 152 17.96 -1.68 -22.25
CA GLN A 152 17.42 -1.44 -23.59
C GLN A 152 16.75 -0.06 -23.74
N HIS A 153 16.49 0.65 -22.64
CA HIS A 153 15.81 1.94 -22.70
C HIS A 153 16.51 3.04 -21.89
N ILE A 154 16.68 2.86 -20.56
CA ILE A 154 17.25 3.92 -19.72
C ILE A 154 18.68 4.27 -20.17
N MET A 155 19.56 3.28 -20.35
CA MET A 155 20.93 3.48 -20.79
C MET A 155 21.00 4.16 -22.17
N PRO A 156 20.33 3.68 -23.24
CA PRO A 156 20.33 4.38 -24.53
C PRO A 156 19.83 5.83 -24.46
N VAL A 157 18.75 6.09 -23.72
CA VAL A 157 18.20 7.45 -23.57
C VAL A 157 19.18 8.37 -22.83
N THR A 158 19.77 7.89 -21.75
CA THR A 158 20.72 8.67 -20.94
C THR A 158 22.08 8.82 -21.61
N GLU A 159 22.50 7.86 -22.45
CA GLU A 159 23.71 7.95 -23.28
C GLU A 159 23.58 9.10 -24.29
N GLN A 160 22.43 9.18 -24.99
CA GLN A 160 22.12 10.28 -25.91
C GLN A 160 22.04 11.65 -25.22
N ALA A 161 21.74 11.66 -23.92
CA ALA A 161 21.72 12.85 -23.09
C ALA A 161 23.10 13.21 -22.51
N GLY A 162 24.18 12.47 -22.83
CA GLY A 162 25.52 12.74 -22.33
C GLY A 162 25.95 11.90 -21.13
N LYS A 163 25.34 10.74 -20.92
CA LYS A 163 25.58 9.83 -19.77
C LYS A 163 25.13 10.37 -18.41
N VAL A 164 24.31 11.42 -18.39
CA VAL A 164 23.68 11.93 -17.17
C VAL A 164 22.65 10.92 -16.64
N SER A 165 22.48 10.77 -15.32
CA SER A 165 21.41 9.91 -14.79
C SER A 165 20.03 10.38 -15.23
N TRP A 166 19.04 9.48 -15.27
CA TRP A 166 17.67 9.85 -15.66
C TRP A 166 17.11 10.95 -14.76
N ALA A 167 17.38 10.88 -13.45
CA ALA A 167 16.95 11.88 -12.48
C ALA A 167 17.52 13.27 -12.81
N LEU A 168 18.84 13.39 -13.00
CA LEU A 168 19.48 14.68 -13.32
C LEU A 168 19.23 15.16 -14.76
N MET A 169 18.96 14.24 -15.68
CA MET A 169 18.49 14.57 -17.02
C MET A 169 17.16 15.34 -16.98
N ARG A 170 16.25 14.93 -16.08
CA ARG A 170 14.94 15.56 -15.88
C ARG A 170 15.04 16.79 -14.97
N HIS A 171 15.89 16.73 -13.94
CA HIS A 171 16.01 17.72 -12.88
C HIS A 171 17.48 18.07 -12.62
N PRO A 172 18.10 18.91 -13.47
CA PRO A 172 19.54 19.19 -13.38
C PRO A 172 19.95 19.92 -12.09
N ASN A 173 19.01 20.60 -11.42
CA ASN A 173 19.27 21.24 -10.13
C ASN A 173 19.13 20.30 -8.92
N GLY A 174 18.77 19.02 -9.17
CA GLY A 174 18.39 18.05 -8.15
C GLY A 174 17.05 18.35 -7.46
N LEU A 175 16.51 17.35 -6.79
CA LEU A 175 15.26 17.38 -6.03
C LEU A 175 15.47 16.78 -4.65
N ASP A 176 14.90 17.39 -3.60
CA ASP A 176 15.00 16.86 -2.23
C ASP A 176 14.41 15.45 -2.13
N CYS A 177 15.07 14.53 -1.43
CA CYS A 177 14.58 13.16 -1.25
C CYS A 177 13.59 13.06 -0.09
N ASP A 178 12.32 12.76 -0.38
CA ASP A 178 11.33 12.42 0.65
C ASP A 178 11.20 10.90 0.86
N VAL A 179 11.34 10.11 -0.21
CA VAL A 179 11.13 8.66 -0.24
C VAL A 179 12.33 7.96 -0.87
N PHE A 180 12.90 6.97 -0.18
CA PHE A 180 13.87 6.05 -0.75
C PHE A 180 13.16 4.77 -1.19
N ILE A 181 13.29 4.36 -2.45
CA ILE A 181 12.64 3.15 -2.97
C ILE A 181 13.64 1.97 -2.93
N SER A 182 13.31 0.95 -2.12
CA SER A 182 14.07 -0.30 -2.02
C SER A 182 13.38 -1.39 -2.83
N HIS A 183 14.07 -1.99 -3.80
CA HIS A 183 13.44 -2.84 -4.80
C HIS A 183 14.39 -3.85 -5.47
N ALA A 184 13.83 -4.84 -6.19
CA ALA A 184 14.60 -5.85 -6.89
C ALA A 184 14.64 -5.61 -8.41
N TRP A 185 15.80 -5.72 -9.04
CA TRP A 185 15.92 -5.48 -10.49
C TRP A 185 15.28 -6.57 -11.37
N GLN A 186 14.93 -7.72 -10.79
CA GLN A 186 14.23 -8.78 -11.49
C GLN A 186 12.73 -8.56 -11.60
N GLU A 187 12.17 -7.59 -10.88
CA GLU A 187 10.75 -7.31 -10.94
C GLU A 187 10.36 -6.65 -12.26
N GLY A 188 9.11 -6.84 -12.65
CA GLY A 188 8.52 -6.23 -13.83
C GLY A 188 8.27 -4.75 -13.59
N VAL A 189 8.69 -3.93 -14.55
CA VAL A 189 8.65 -2.48 -14.43
C VAL A 189 7.22 -1.93 -14.26
N PHE A 190 6.20 -2.56 -14.84
CA PHE A 190 4.82 -2.10 -14.69
C PHE A 190 4.24 -2.46 -13.32
N GLU A 191 4.57 -3.65 -12.81
CA GLU A 191 4.25 -4.03 -11.43
C GLU A 191 4.90 -3.06 -10.44
N PHE A 192 6.20 -2.81 -10.60
CA PHE A 192 6.95 -1.84 -9.80
C PHE A 192 6.31 -0.44 -9.81
N LEU A 193 6.09 0.12 -11.01
CA LEU A 193 5.54 1.47 -11.15
C LEU A 193 4.13 1.56 -10.57
N ALA A 194 3.28 0.56 -10.78
CA ALA A 194 1.94 0.54 -10.22
C ALA A 194 1.96 0.55 -8.68
N LYS A 195 2.81 -0.28 -8.06
CA LYS A 195 2.94 -0.36 -6.59
C LYS A 195 3.49 0.93 -6.00
N VAL A 196 4.55 1.47 -6.59
CA VAL A 196 5.18 2.73 -6.14
C VAL A 196 4.21 3.90 -6.25
N LEU A 197 3.53 4.04 -7.38
CA LEU A 197 2.57 5.14 -7.59
C LEU A 197 1.37 5.04 -6.64
N HIS A 198 0.84 3.85 -6.42
CA HIS A 198 -0.28 3.63 -5.51
C HIS A 198 0.10 3.90 -4.04
N SER A 199 1.29 3.47 -3.63
CA SER A 199 1.72 3.49 -2.23
C SER A 199 2.53 4.73 -1.86
N TRP A 200 2.58 5.72 -2.76
CA TRP A 200 3.38 6.91 -2.56
C TRP A 200 2.85 7.72 -1.36
N PRO A 201 3.66 7.99 -0.32
CA PRO A 201 3.19 8.70 0.88
C PRO A 201 2.59 10.08 0.57
N THR A 202 1.42 10.39 1.14
CA THR A 202 0.65 11.61 0.80
C THR A 202 1.43 12.92 0.94
N ARG A 203 2.42 12.98 1.85
CA ARG A 203 3.24 14.17 2.10
C ARG A 203 4.60 14.17 1.38
N ALA A 204 4.90 13.15 0.60
CA ALA A 204 6.15 13.03 -0.13
C ALA A 204 6.00 13.59 -1.55
N ARG A 205 7.00 14.33 -2.03
CA ARG A 205 7.00 14.94 -3.37
C ARG A 205 7.92 14.21 -4.34
N HIS A 206 9.09 13.79 -3.87
CA HIS A 206 10.10 13.14 -4.72
C HIS A 206 10.60 11.83 -4.12
N ALA A 207 11.05 10.94 -4.99
CA ALA A 207 11.61 9.66 -4.60
C ALA A 207 12.97 9.42 -5.26
N TRP A 208 13.84 8.76 -4.51
CA TRP A 208 15.11 8.24 -5.00
C TRP A 208 14.92 6.77 -5.38
N CYS A 209 15.33 6.37 -6.59
CA CYS A 209 15.23 5.01 -7.11
C CYS A 209 16.48 4.66 -7.91
N CYS A 210 17.17 3.58 -7.56
CA CYS A 210 18.54 3.34 -8.04
C CYS A 210 18.66 3.22 -9.57
N MET A 211 17.67 2.63 -10.26
CA MET A 211 17.69 2.51 -11.73
C MET A 211 17.60 3.86 -12.45
N LEU A 212 17.06 4.90 -11.79
CA LEU A 212 16.87 6.24 -12.37
C LEU A 212 17.85 7.27 -11.82
N ALA A 213 18.26 7.12 -10.56
CA ALA A 213 19.11 8.06 -9.85
C ALA A 213 20.59 7.87 -10.20
N ASN A 214 21.06 6.62 -10.27
CA ASN A 214 22.46 6.36 -10.57
C ASN A 214 22.74 6.54 -12.07
N PRO A 215 23.92 7.05 -12.46
CA PRO A 215 24.32 7.17 -13.85
C PRO A 215 24.65 5.80 -14.46
N GLN A 216 23.66 5.16 -15.08
CA GLN A 216 23.76 3.78 -15.58
C GLN A 216 24.82 3.56 -16.66
N ASN A 217 25.26 4.63 -17.35
CA ASN A 217 26.33 4.58 -18.36
C ASN A 217 27.72 4.96 -17.82
N LEU A 218 27.84 5.25 -16.53
CA LEU A 218 29.12 5.54 -15.87
C LEU A 218 29.54 4.36 -14.99
N ASP A 219 30.74 4.43 -14.41
CA ASP A 219 31.25 3.41 -13.50
C ASP A 219 30.53 3.48 -12.14
N ILE A 220 29.37 2.80 -12.06
CA ILE A 220 28.61 2.66 -10.82
C ILE A 220 29.43 1.89 -9.76
N GLY A 221 30.33 0.99 -10.18
CA GLY A 221 31.18 0.23 -9.26
C GLY A 221 32.06 1.14 -8.40
N ALA A 222 32.63 2.19 -9.01
CA ALA A 222 33.37 3.23 -8.29
C ALA A 222 32.51 3.94 -7.23
N LEU A 223 31.23 4.20 -7.54
CA LEU A 223 30.29 4.84 -6.60
C LEU A 223 29.86 3.93 -5.44
N LEU A 224 30.09 2.61 -5.56
CA LEU A 224 29.72 1.59 -4.58
C LEU A 224 30.92 1.04 -3.78
N GLN A 225 32.11 1.64 -3.94
CA GLN A 225 33.31 1.21 -3.22
C GLN A 225 33.17 1.37 -1.70
N SER A 226 32.46 2.40 -1.23
CA SER A 226 32.16 2.59 0.20
C SER A 226 30.64 2.60 0.39
N PRO A 227 30.05 1.54 0.97
CA PRO A 227 28.60 1.45 1.15
C PRO A 227 28.02 2.65 1.91
N SER A 228 28.68 3.14 2.97
CA SER A 228 28.24 4.31 3.76
C SER A 228 28.20 5.63 3.01
N SER A 229 29.12 5.86 2.07
CA SER A 229 29.22 7.09 1.28
C SER A 229 28.64 6.97 -0.13
N SER A 230 28.09 5.81 -0.46
CA SER A 230 27.44 5.56 -1.74
C SER A 230 26.25 6.52 -1.96
N PRO A 231 25.90 6.79 -3.23
CA PRO A 231 24.74 7.63 -3.56
C PRO A 231 23.45 7.25 -2.83
N PHE A 232 23.19 5.95 -2.71
CA PHE A 232 21.96 5.45 -2.13
C PHE A 232 21.97 5.58 -0.59
N ALA A 233 23.11 5.41 0.09
CA ALA A 233 23.21 5.62 1.53
C ALA A 233 22.99 7.10 1.90
N LEU A 234 23.53 8.02 1.10
CA LEU A 234 23.32 9.46 1.26
C LEU A 234 21.84 9.82 1.06
N ALA A 235 21.20 9.32 0.01
CA ALA A 235 19.78 9.52 -0.25
C ALA A 235 18.89 8.94 0.85
N LEU A 236 19.21 7.73 1.34
CA LEU A 236 18.45 7.09 2.40
C LEU A 236 18.55 7.88 3.70
N ARG A 237 19.74 8.36 4.06
CA ARG A 237 19.99 9.18 5.26
C ARG A 237 19.09 10.41 5.33
N VAL A 238 18.88 11.12 4.22
CA VAL A 238 18.02 12.32 4.22
C VAL A 238 16.53 12.00 4.02
N SER A 239 16.19 10.82 3.50
CA SER A 239 14.80 10.44 3.23
C SER A 239 13.96 10.36 4.52
N LYS A 240 12.65 10.57 4.40
CA LYS A 240 11.69 10.42 5.52
C LYS A 240 11.12 9.01 5.58
N TYR A 241 10.93 8.40 4.41
CA TYR A 241 10.31 7.09 4.25
C TYR A 241 11.21 6.19 3.42
N VAL A 242 11.20 4.90 3.73
CA VAL A 242 11.69 3.84 2.84
C VAL A 242 10.48 3.10 2.33
N LEU A 243 10.30 3.04 1.00
CA LEU A 243 9.23 2.30 0.36
C LEU A 243 9.82 1.01 -0.23
N VAL A 244 9.55 -0.11 0.43
CA VAL A 244 9.96 -1.45 0.01
C VAL A 244 8.96 -1.97 -1.01
N VAL A 245 9.42 -2.40 -2.18
CA VAL A 245 8.54 -2.91 -3.25
C VAL A 245 8.63 -4.43 -3.33
N PRO A 246 7.63 -5.18 -2.84
CA PRO A 246 7.56 -6.62 -3.05
C PRO A 246 7.35 -6.94 -4.53
N ASN A 247 7.79 -8.12 -4.96
CA ASN A 247 7.58 -8.61 -6.31
C ASN A 247 7.21 -10.11 -6.29
N ARG A 248 6.63 -10.59 -7.40
CA ARG A 248 6.18 -11.98 -7.53
C ARG A 248 7.31 -13.04 -7.51
N HIS A 249 8.55 -12.67 -7.85
CA HIS A 249 9.64 -13.64 -8.05
C HIS A 249 10.23 -14.09 -6.71
N ARG A 250 10.79 -13.14 -5.95
CA ARG A 250 11.45 -13.41 -4.68
C ARG A 250 11.47 -12.17 -3.81
N SER A 251 11.58 -12.39 -2.50
CA SER A 251 11.80 -11.32 -1.54
C SER A 251 12.99 -10.46 -1.95
N ILE A 252 12.84 -9.14 -1.85
CA ILE A 252 13.97 -8.25 -2.11
C ILE A 252 15.13 -8.48 -1.13
N TYR A 253 14.84 -9.01 0.06
CA TYR A 253 15.83 -9.31 1.10
C TYR A 253 16.64 -10.57 0.83
N THR A 254 16.39 -11.28 -0.27
CA THR A 254 17.39 -12.24 -0.79
C THR A 254 18.55 -11.54 -1.49
N ARG A 255 18.53 -10.21 -1.64
CA ARG A 255 19.61 -9.39 -2.20
C ARG A 255 20.29 -8.59 -1.09
N LEU A 256 21.61 -8.72 -0.97
CA LEU A 256 22.35 -8.14 0.13
C LEU A 256 22.30 -6.61 0.18
N TRP A 257 22.31 -5.93 -0.98
CA TRP A 257 22.12 -4.48 -1.04
C TRP A 257 20.78 -4.02 -0.46
N CYS A 258 19.68 -4.76 -0.68
CA CYS A 258 18.39 -4.45 -0.04
C CYS A 258 18.40 -4.73 1.47
N GLY A 259 19.15 -5.73 1.92
CA GLY A 259 19.43 -5.95 3.34
C GLY A 259 20.21 -4.77 3.96
N TYR A 260 21.20 -4.25 3.25
CA TYR A 260 21.95 -3.06 3.67
C TYR A 260 21.10 -1.78 3.69
N GLU A 261 20.18 -1.61 2.73
CA GLU A 261 19.19 -0.53 2.77
C GLU A 261 18.29 -0.63 4.03
N ALA A 262 17.84 -1.83 4.39
CA ALA A 262 17.10 -2.05 5.64
C ALA A 262 17.94 -1.74 6.90
N TYR A 263 19.25 -2.07 6.88
CA TYR A 263 20.19 -1.69 7.94
C TYR A 263 20.27 -0.17 8.10
N ARG A 264 20.54 0.55 7.01
CA ARG A 264 20.61 2.02 7.05
C ARG A 264 19.29 2.63 7.47
N ALA A 265 18.16 2.08 7.01
CA ALA A 265 16.83 2.52 7.44
C ALA A 265 16.60 2.29 8.93
N HIS A 266 17.12 1.18 9.47
CA HIS A 266 17.05 0.88 10.89
C HIS A 266 17.82 1.92 11.71
N GLU A 267 19.09 2.13 11.38
CA GLU A 267 20.02 3.04 12.09
C GLU A 267 19.53 4.48 12.07
N GLU A 268 19.04 4.95 10.93
CA GLU A 268 18.56 6.32 10.75
C GLU A 268 17.12 6.53 11.27
N GLY A 269 16.54 5.51 11.94
CA GLY A 269 15.20 5.61 12.53
C GLY A 269 14.08 5.80 11.50
N LYS A 270 14.25 5.33 10.26
CA LYS A 270 13.27 5.54 9.19
C LYS A 270 12.01 4.72 9.40
N THR A 271 10.93 5.19 8.80
CA THR A 271 9.69 4.42 8.63
C THR A 271 9.76 3.66 7.32
N ILE A 272 9.74 2.33 7.40
CA ILE A 272 9.76 1.43 6.25
C ILE A 272 8.31 1.01 5.97
N LEU A 273 7.83 1.30 4.76
CA LEU A 273 6.49 0.98 4.28
C LEU A 273 6.60 -0.11 3.21
N VAL A 274 5.60 -1.00 3.16
CA VAL A 274 5.48 -1.99 2.09
C VAL A 274 4.60 -1.39 0.98
N ALA A 275 5.12 -1.34 -0.24
CA ALA A 275 4.34 -0.95 -1.41
C ALA A 275 3.31 -2.04 -1.76
N GLN A 276 2.13 -1.59 -2.16
CA GLN A 276 0.98 -2.40 -2.49
C GLN A 276 0.49 -2.07 -3.89
N ALA A 277 0.06 -3.09 -4.63
CA ALA A 277 -0.66 -2.87 -5.88
C ALA A 277 -2.06 -2.31 -5.61
N SER A 278 -2.63 -1.59 -6.58
CA SER A 278 -4.01 -1.11 -6.46
C SER A 278 -4.98 -2.29 -6.39
N GLY A 279 -5.60 -2.51 -5.23
CA GLY A 279 -6.67 -3.49 -5.05
C GLY A 279 -8.01 -3.09 -5.67
N GLY A 280 -8.05 -2.01 -6.47
CA GLY A 280 -9.28 -1.34 -6.92
C GLY A 280 -10.28 -2.28 -7.60
N THR A 281 -9.84 -3.20 -8.45
CA THR A 281 -10.74 -4.17 -9.10
C THR A 281 -11.36 -5.15 -8.10
N GLN A 282 -10.58 -5.66 -7.15
CA GLN A 282 -11.09 -6.56 -6.11
C GLN A 282 -12.03 -5.83 -5.15
N ILE A 283 -11.71 -4.60 -4.78
CA ILE A 283 -12.55 -3.73 -3.94
C ILE A 283 -13.87 -3.43 -4.65
N ARG A 284 -13.83 -2.98 -5.92
CA ARG A 284 -15.06 -2.71 -6.72
C ARG A 284 -15.93 -3.94 -6.85
N ALA A 285 -15.35 -5.11 -7.10
CA ALA A 285 -16.10 -6.36 -7.16
C ALA A 285 -16.77 -6.69 -5.82
N ALA A 286 -16.04 -6.58 -4.70
CA ALA A 286 -16.57 -6.83 -3.35
C ALA A 286 -17.71 -5.87 -2.99
N LEU A 287 -17.55 -4.58 -3.29
CA LEU A 287 -18.58 -3.55 -3.07
C LEU A 287 -19.81 -3.79 -3.96
N THR A 288 -19.60 -4.12 -5.24
CA THR A 288 -20.70 -4.41 -6.17
C THR A 288 -21.56 -5.57 -5.68
N TRP A 289 -20.92 -6.63 -5.19
CA TRP A 289 -21.62 -7.78 -4.60
C TRP A 289 -22.46 -7.39 -3.38
N ALA A 290 -21.88 -6.63 -2.43
CA ALA A 290 -22.59 -6.21 -1.22
C ALA A 290 -23.74 -5.23 -1.52
N ILE A 291 -23.57 -4.33 -2.50
CA ILE A 291 -24.63 -3.43 -2.97
C ILE A 291 -25.77 -4.23 -3.60
N LEU A 292 -25.46 -5.19 -4.49
CA LEU A 292 -26.46 -6.03 -5.12
C LEU A 292 -27.27 -6.82 -4.09
N ALA A 293 -26.61 -7.37 -3.07
CA ALA A 293 -27.29 -8.05 -1.96
C ALA A 293 -28.26 -7.11 -1.22
N GLY A 294 -27.84 -5.86 -0.95
CA GLY A 294 -28.69 -4.85 -0.34
C GLY A 294 -29.91 -4.47 -1.19
N LEU A 295 -29.73 -4.32 -2.51
CA LEU A 295 -30.82 -4.04 -3.46
C LEU A 295 -31.83 -5.20 -3.54
N VAL A 296 -31.35 -6.45 -3.56
CA VAL A 296 -32.22 -7.63 -3.48
C VAL A 296 -33.01 -7.62 -2.16
N GLY A 297 -32.35 -7.28 -1.06
CA GLY A 297 -33.00 -7.06 0.24
C GLY A 297 -34.10 -6.01 0.19
N MET A 298 -33.86 -4.87 -0.45
CA MET A 298 -34.86 -3.81 -0.64
C MET A 298 -36.11 -4.29 -1.38
N LEU A 299 -35.93 -5.02 -2.48
CA LEU A 299 -37.03 -5.61 -3.25
C LEU A 299 -37.82 -6.62 -2.41
N TRP A 300 -37.11 -7.47 -1.66
CA TRP A 300 -37.70 -8.44 -0.74
C TRP A 300 -38.51 -7.76 0.36
N GLY A 301 -37.95 -6.73 1.01
CA GLY A 301 -38.62 -5.93 2.04
C GLY A 301 -39.90 -5.26 1.54
N ALA A 302 -39.86 -4.69 0.33
CA ALA A 302 -41.04 -4.11 -0.31
C ALA A 302 -42.13 -5.16 -0.61
N GLY A 303 -41.73 -6.35 -1.08
CA GLY A 303 -42.63 -7.48 -1.29
C GLY A 303 -43.31 -7.96 0.00
N MET A 304 -42.53 -8.19 1.06
CA MET A 304 -43.08 -8.60 2.35
C MET A 304 -44.03 -7.54 2.93
N LYS A 305 -43.71 -6.25 2.77
CA LYS A 305 -44.59 -5.15 3.17
C LYS A 305 -45.92 -5.20 2.43
N ARG A 306 -45.91 -5.48 1.13
CA ARG A 306 -47.13 -5.65 0.32
C ARG A 306 -47.99 -6.81 0.84
N TRP A 307 -47.37 -7.85 1.39
CA TRP A 307 -48.05 -9.02 1.95
C TRP A 307 -48.37 -8.93 3.44
N HIS A 308 -48.12 -7.78 4.08
CA HIS A 308 -48.42 -7.55 5.50
C HIS A 308 -47.73 -8.55 6.45
N VAL A 309 -46.56 -9.05 6.08
CA VAL A 309 -45.73 -9.91 6.93
C VAL A 309 -44.78 -9.03 7.74
N ASP A 310 -44.96 -8.95 9.05
CA ASP A 310 -44.04 -8.24 9.95
C ASP A 310 -43.06 -9.22 10.62
N ILE A 311 -41.80 -9.17 10.18
CA ILE A 311 -40.69 -9.94 10.77
C ILE A 311 -39.57 -9.02 11.29
N SER A 312 -39.88 -7.74 11.54
CA SER A 312 -38.88 -6.73 11.86
C SER A 312 -37.98 -7.05 13.08
N PRO A 313 -38.48 -7.59 14.22
CA PRO A 313 -37.61 -7.88 15.37
C PRO A 313 -36.62 -9.03 15.08
N ALA A 314 -37.05 -10.04 14.32
CA ALA A 314 -36.19 -11.15 13.92
C ALA A 314 -35.07 -10.68 12.98
N LEU A 315 -35.40 -9.81 12.02
CA LEU A 315 -34.42 -9.23 11.09
C LEU A 315 -33.36 -8.37 11.82
N LEU A 316 -33.75 -7.63 12.87
CA LEU A 316 -32.79 -6.88 13.70
C LEU A 316 -31.78 -7.80 14.40
N TRP A 317 -32.24 -8.94 14.95
CA TRP A 317 -31.34 -9.95 15.51
C TRP A 317 -30.41 -10.55 14.45
N ILE A 318 -30.91 -10.83 13.25
CA ILE A 318 -30.08 -11.37 12.17
C ILE A 318 -28.98 -10.36 11.77
N VAL A 319 -29.30 -9.08 11.62
CA VAL A 319 -28.29 -8.04 11.34
C VAL A 319 -27.24 -7.98 12.44
N LEU A 320 -27.67 -8.05 13.70
CA LEU A 320 -26.75 -8.03 14.83
C LEU A 320 -25.81 -9.24 14.78
N VAL A 321 -26.34 -10.45 14.66
CA VAL A 321 -25.56 -11.69 14.55
C VAL A 321 -24.63 -11.67 13.34
N ALA A 322 -25.09 -11.14 12.20
CA ALA A 322 -24.26 -10.98 11.01
C ALA A 322 -23.11 -9.98 11.24
N ALA A 323 -23.36 -8.85 11.89
CA ALA A 323 -22.33 -7.89 12.22
C ALA A 323 -21.26 -8.49 13.16
N TRP A 324 -21.68 -9.22 14.20
CA TRP A 324 -20.77 -9.96 15.10
C TRP A 324 -19.94 -10.99 14.35
N SER A 325 -20.63 -11.82 13.56
CA SER A 325 -19.99 -12.91 12.82
C SER A 325 -19.01 -12.38 11.79
N SER A 326 -19.31 -11.26 11.13
CA SER A 326 -18.42 -10.62 10.16
C SER A 326 -17.12 -10.13 10.78
N VAL A 327 -17.19 -9.52 11.96
CA VAL A 327 -16.01 -9.01 12.68
C VAL A 327 -15.13 -10.13 13.21
N ILE A 328 -15.72 -11.27 13.60
CA ILE A 328 -15.02 -12.42 14.18
C ILE A 328 -14.53 -13.40 13.09
N ALA A 329 -15.14 -13.41 11.91
CA ALA A 329 -14.81 -14.32 10.82
C ALA A 329 -13.36 -14.13 10.33
N MET A 330 -12.55 -15.17 10.51
CA MET A 330 -11.17 -15.23 10.00
C MET A 330 -11.12 -15.70 8.55
N ASP A 331 -12.10 -16.49 8.12
CA ASP A 331 -12.21 -16.96 6.75
C ASP A 331 -12.85 -15.89 5.84
N ASN A 332 -12.22 -15.66 4.68
CA ASN A 332 -12.65 -14.63 3.75
C ASN A 332 -14.00 -14.96 3.10
N THR A 333 -14.26 -16.24 2.82
CA THR A 333 -15.51 -16.68 2.20
C THR A 333 -16.66 -16.52 3.18
N CYS A 334 -16.47 -16.99 4.42
CA CYS A 334 -17.42 -16.79 5.50
C CYS A 334 -17.75 -15.31 5.72
N ARG A 335 -16.72 -14.46 5.82
CA ARG A 335 -16.91 -13.00 5.99
C ARG A 335 -17.70 -12.38 4.83
N MET A 336 -17.37 -12.75 3.59
CA MET A 336 -18.09 -12.29 2.39
C MET A 336 -19.57 -12.70 2.40
N THR A 337 -19.86 -13.97 2.74
CA THR A 337 -21.24 -14.46 2.84
C THR A 337 -22.01 -13.73 3.93
N VAL A 338 -21.42 -13.59 5.11
CA VAL A 338 -22.05 -12.90 6.25
C VAL A 338 -22.32 -11.43 5.95
N ASN A 339 -21.39 -10.73 5.30
CA ASN A 339 -21.59 -9.35 4.86
C ASN A 339 -22.71 -9.22 3.81
N GLY A 340 -22.80 -10.18 2.88
CA GLY A 340 -23.90 -10.27 1.93
C GLY A 340 -25.25 -10.45 2.62
N ILE A 341 -25.35 -11.37 3.60
CA ILE A 341 -26.56 -11.57 4.41
C ILE A 341 -26.91 -10.29 5.17
N GLY A 342 -25.94 -9.68 5.86
CA GLY A 342 -26.14 -8.44 6.60
C GLY A 342 -26.67 -7.31 5.73
N SER A 343 -26.06 -7.11 4.55
CA SER A 343 -26.52 -6.11 3.57
C SER A 343 -27.95 -6.38 3.08
N LEU A 344 -28.27 -7.63 2.74
CA LEU A 344 -29.62 -8.04 2.31
C LEU A 344 -30.67 -7.78 3.40
N VAL A 345 -30.37 -8.10 4.65
CA VAL A 345 -31.31 -7.88 5.75
C VAL A 345 -31.47 -6.39 6.06
N CYS A 346 -30.39 -5.59 6.00
CA CYS A 346 -30.48 -4.13 6.10
C CYS A 346 -31.37 -3.53 5.00
N GLY A 347 -31.22 -4.00 3.75
CA GLY A 347 -32.08 -3.59 2.64
C GLY A 347 -33.56 -3.93 2.89
N SER A 348 -33.83 -5.12 3.45
CA SER A 348 -35.19 -5.55 3.81
C SER A 348 -35.82 -4.69 4.90
N LEU A 349 -35.05 -4.40 5.97
CA LEU A 349 -35.46 -3.55 7.09
C LEU A 349 -35.79 -2.12 6.66
N PHE A 350 -35.16 -1.61 5.59
CA PHE A 350 -35.42 -0.27 5.07
C PHE A 350 -36.88 -0.04 4.66
N PHE A 351 -37.61 -1.07 4.24
CA PHE A 351 -39.04 -0.95 3.92
C PHE A 351 -39.95 -1.50 5.02
N GLN A 352 -39.48 -2.48 5.79
CA GLN A 352 -40.28 -3.20 6.78
C GLN A 352 -40.34 -2.52 8.14
N TRP A 353 -39.23 -1.94 8.62
CA TRP A 353 -39.15 -1.48 10.01
C TRP A 353 -40.04 -0.25 10.23
N HIS A 354 -41.06 -0.39 11.09
CA HIS A 354 -42.06 0.64 11.43
C HIS A 354 -42.40 0.71 12.94
N THR A 355 -41.66 -0.01 13.78
CA THR A 355 -42.15 -0.49 15.10
C THR A 355 -42.20 0.53 16.24
N VAL A 356 -41.84 1.80 16.03
CA VAL A 356 -41.88 2.81 17.13
C VAL A 356 -43.19 3.62 17.19
N ARG A 357 -44.15 3.33 16.30
CA ARG A 357 -45.38 4.15 16.18
C ARG A 357 -46.48 3.85 17.19
N GLY A 358 -46.42 2.72 17.91
CA GLY A 358 -47.60 2.19 18.61
C GLY A 358 -47.78 2.58 20.08
N GLN A 359 -46.74 3.08 20.78
CA GLN A 359 -46.79 3.17 22.25
C GLN A 359 -46.33 4.49 22.88
N TYR A 360 -45.66 5.36 22.13
CA TYR A 360 -45.27 6.68 22.62
C TYR A 360 -46.07 7.73 21.88
N ASP A 361 -47.34 7.86 22.25
CA ASP A 361 -48.21 8.95 21.78
C ASP A 361 -47.76 10.24 22.48
N PHE A 362 -46.66 10.81 21.98
CA PHE A 362 -46.29 12.19 22.27
C PHE A 362 -47.24 13.07 21.46
N GLU A 363 -48.31 13.55 22.10
CA GLU A 363 -49.25 14.51 21.52
C GLU A 363 -48.48 15.73 21.02
N GLY A 364 -48.44 15.89 19.70
CA GLY A 364 -47.81 17.03 19.02
C GLY A 364 -46.38 16.76 18.56
N PHE A 365 -46.21 16.62 17.25
CA PHE A 365 -44.94 16.80 16.51
C PHE A 365 -43.83 15.71 16.56
N ALA A 366 -43.77 14.80 17.56
CA ALA A 366 -42.61 13.90 17.71
C ALA A 366 -42.64 12.56 16.94
N CYS A 367 -43.70 12.25 16.16
CA CYS A 367 -43.81 10.92 15.52
C CYS A 367 -42.87 10.70 14.31
N HIS A 368 -42.36 11.76 13.69
CA HIS A 368 -41.48 11.66 12.52
C HIS A 368 -40.00 11.49 12.85
N MET A 369 -39.56 11.96 14.02
CA MET A 369 -38.15 11.90 14.44
C MET A 369 -37.63 10.45 14.59
N PRO A 370 -38.35 9.55 15.28
CA PRO A 370 -37.94 8.15 15.40
C PRO A 370 -37.85 7.44 14.05
N TYR A 371 -38.73 7.80 13.10
CA TYR A 371 -38.70 7.24 11.76
C TYR A 371 -37.43 7.63 11.00
N VAL A 372 -37.07 8.91 11.01
CA VAL A 372 -35.84 9.40 10.35
C VAL A 372 -34.61 8.78 10.99
N GLU A 373 -34.55 8.74 12.32
CA GLU A 373 -33.45 8.12 13.06
C GLU A 373 -33.28 6.63 12.71
N GLN A 374 -34.37 5.86 12.68
CA GLN A 374 -34.35 4.45 12.27
C GLN A 374 -33.77 4.28 10.86
N ARG A 375 -34.18 5.11 9.90
CA ARG A 375 -33.66 5.04 8.54
C ARG A 375 -32.18 5.38 8.48
N ILE A 376 -31.73 6.39 9.23
CA ILE A 376 -30.30 6.71 9.33
C ILE A 376 -29.53 5.53 9.94
N ILE A 377 -30.04 4.90 11.00
CA ILE A 377 -29.40 3.72 11.61
C ILE A 377 -29.27 2.58 10.59
N ILE A 378 -30.33 2.27 9.83
CA ILE A 378 -30.28 1.23 8.78
C ILE A 378 -29.22 1.56 7.74
N LEU A 379 -29.13 2.83 7.31
CA LEU A 379 -28.12 3.26 6.34
C LEU A 379 -26.69 3.14 6.90
N ILE A 380 -26.49 3.47 8.18
CA ILE A 380 -25.20 3.26 8.87
C ILE A 380 -24.86 1.76 8.91
N MET A 381 -25.83 0.90 9.22
CA MET A 381 -25.62 -0.55 9.25
C MET A 381 -25.34 -1.14 7.86
N ALA A 382 -26.02 -0.66 6.82
CA ALA A 382 -25.72 -1.04 5.44
C ALA A 382 -24.29 -0.58 5.04
N GLY A 383 -23.95 0.68 5.34
CA GLY A 383 -22.62 1.24 5.11
C GLY A 383 -21.52 0.46 5.84
N PHE A 384 -21.79 -0.05 7.04
CA PHE A 384 -20.88 -0.92 7.76
C PHE A 384 -20.54 -2.19 6.97
N PHE A 385 -21.53 -2.92 6.43
CA PHE A 385 -21.26 -4.14 5.66
C PHE A 385 -20.50 -3.85 4.36
N LEU A 386 -20.76 -2.71 3.71
CA LEU A 386 -19.98 -2.25 2.55
C LEU A 386 -18.51 -2.00 2.93
N LEU A 387 -18.27 -1.29 4.03
CA LEU A 387 -16.92 -1.02 4.51
C LEU A 387 -16.21 -2.28 5.04
N GLN A 388 -16.95 -3.25 5.58
CA GLN A 388 -16.39 -4.55 5.97
C GLN A 388 -15.89 -5.32 4.75
N GLU A 389 -16.58 -5.24 3.61
CA GLU A 389 -16.11 -5.81 2.34
C GLU A 389 -14.90 -5.06 1.79
N PHE A 390 -14.87 -3.73 1.92
CA PHE A 390 -13.68 -2.93 1.62
C PHE A 390 -12.47 -3.38 2.45
N ASP A 391 -12.62 -3.46 3.77
CA ASP A 391 -11.56 -3.90 4.70
C ASP A 391 -11.10 -5.33 4.39
N ARG A 392 -12.02 -6.23 4.01
CA ARG A 392 -11.69 -7.61 3.60
C ARG A 392 -10.85 -7.64 2.33
N ALA A 393 -11.28 -6.95 1.27
CA ALA A 393 -10.58 -6.91 0.00
C ALA A 393 -9.19 -6.24 0.14
N ASN A 394 -9.11 -5.14 0.89
CA ASN A 394 -7.84 -4.48 1.18
C ASN A 394 -6.89 -5.36 2.03
N GLY A 395 -7.44 -6.07 3.01
CA GLY A 395 -6.69 -7.03 3.83
C GLY A 395 -6.12 -8.19 3.01
N LEU A 396 -6.85 -8.67 2.00
CA LEU A 396 -6.37 -9.69 1.07
C LEU A 396 -5.18 -9.20 0.24
N ALA A 397 -5.27 -8.00 -0.33
CA ALA A 397 -4.17 -7.39 -1.09
C ALA A 397 -2.92 -7.23 -0.19
N THR A 398 -3.10 -6.70 1.02
CA THR A 398 -2.01 -6.55 2.00
C THR A 398 -1.35 -7.90 2.34
N LYS A 399 -2.14 -8.96 2.49
CA LYS A 399 -1.63 -10.31 2.77
C LYS A 399 -0.82 -10.86 1.59
N GLN A 400 -1.25 -10.62 0.36
CA GLN A 400 -0.52 -11.04 -0.84
C GLN A 400 0.86 -10.37 -0.93
N GLU A 401 0.93 -9.06 -0.66
CA GLU A 401 2.21 -8.32 -0.68
C GLU A 401 3.15 -8.78 0.43
N ALA A 402 2.63 -9.08 1.62
CA ALA A 402 3.43 -9.67 2.70
C ALA A 402 3.97 -11.06 2.31
N LEU A 403 3.16 -11.89 1.65
CA LEU A 403 3.61 -13.19 1.15
C LEU A 403 4.72 -13.04 0.10
N GLN A 404 4.57 -12.13 -0.86
CA GLN A 404 5.59 -11.82 -1.86
C GLN A 404 6.90 -11.35 -1.19
N LEU A 405 6.80 -10.47 -0.20
CA LEU A 405 7.96 -9.97 0.54
C LEU A 405 8.64 -11.06 1.39
N SER A 406 7.91 -12.09 1.82
CA SER A 406 8.47 -13.22 2.58
C SER A 406 9.04 -14.34 1.72
N ARG A 407 8.64 -14.43 0.44
CA ARG A 407 8.96 -15.55 -0.45
C ARG A 407 10.48 -15.71 -0.63
N GLY A 408 11.03 -16.82 -0.14
CA GLY A 408 12.46 -17.13 -0.23
C GLY A 408 13.36 -16.42 0.78
N TYR A 409 12.82 -15.52 1.61
CA TYR A 409 13.58 -14.94 2.72
C TYR A 409 13.71 -15.95 3.85
N GLN A 410 14.93 -16.26 4.24
CA GLN A 410 15.22 -17.34 5.21
C GLN A 410 15.31 -16.83 6.65
N GLY A 411 14.77 -15.65 6.94
CA GLY A 411 14.76 -15.04 8.26
C GLY A 411 16.00 -14.20 8.59
N THR A 412 17.08 -14.29 7.79
CA THR A 412 18.31 -13.52 7.99
C THR A 412 18.91 -12.97 6.69
N ILE A 413 19.51 -11.79 6.76
CA ILE A 413 20.28 -11.18 5.67
C ILE A 413 21.64 -11.85 5.42
N GLU A 414 22.14 -12.69 6.34
CA GLU A 414 23.41 -13.41 6.14
C GLU A 414 23.38 -14.34 4.92
N ARG A 415 22.18 -14.80 4.56
CA ARG A 415 21.95 -15.68 3.40
C ARG A 415 21.58 -14.89 2.13
N ALA A 416 21.62 -13.56 2.18
CA ALA A 416 21.31 -12.73 1.04
C ALA A 416 22.47 -12.77 0.02
N ALA A 417 22.12 -12.87 -1.26
CA ALA A 417 23.09 -12.96 -2.35
C ALA A 417 23.58 -11.56 -2.77
N CYS A 418 24.84 -11.48 -3.20
CA CYS A 418 25.41 -10.31 -3.85
C CYS A 418 26.05 -10.72 -5.18
N SER A 419 25.93 -9.88 -6.21
CA SER A 419 26.56 -10.13 -7.51
C SER A 419 28.08 -10.00 -7.47
N GLN A 420 28.62 -9.22 -6.54
CA GLN A 420 30.06 -9.05 -6.35
C GLN A 420 30.44 -9.43 -4.92
N ALA A 421 31.37 -10.38 -4.76
CA ALA A 421 31.83 -10.84 -3.46
C ALA A 421 32.49 -9.70 -2.65
N ALA A 422 33.23 -8.81 -3.32
CA ALA A 422 33.87 -7.66 -2.68
C ALA A 422 32.84 -6.70 -2.06
N ASP A 423 31.72 -6.44 -2.74
CA ASP A 423 30.62 -5.64 -2.20
C ASP A 423 30.01 -6.31 -0.96
N ALA A 424 29.85 -7.64 -1.01
CA ALA A 424 29.31 -8.40 0.11
C ALA A 424 30.18 -8.26 1.36
N MET A 425 31.50 -8.39 1.21
CA MET A 425 32.44 -8.21 2.31
C MET A 425 32.34 -6.81 2.92
N ARG A 426 32.34 -5.76 2.10
CA ARG A 426 32.25 -4.36 2.58
C ARG A 426 30.93 -4.06 3.26
N ILE A 427 29.83 -4.60 2.74
CA ILE A 427 28.50 -4.47 3.35
C ILE A 427 28.46 -5.16 4.72
N PHE A 428 28.92 -6.41 4.80
CA PHE A 428 28.92 -7.14 6.08
C PHE A 428 29.90 -6.53 7.09
N GLU A 429 31.03 -6.00 6.64
CA GLU A 429 31.96 -5.24 7.48
C GLU A 429 31.29 -4.01 8.09
N GLU A 430 30.54 -3.22 7.30
CA GLU A 430 29.84 -2.03 7.81
C GLU A 430 28.65 -2.38 8.73
N ILE A 431 27.91 -3.45 8.42
CA ILE A 431 26.83 -3.94 9.30
C ILE A 431 27.42 -4.45 10.62
N GLY A 432 28.56 -5.14 10.56
CA GLY A 432 29.27 -5.69 11.71
C GLY A 432 28.37 -6.56 12.58
N GLN A 433 28.35 -6.29 13.90
CA GLN A 433 27.56 -7.05 14.87
C GLN A 433 26.05 -6.71 14.87
N LYS A 434 25.60 -5.82 13.98
CA LYS A 434 24.21 -5.33 13.98
C LYS A 434 23.27 -6.17 13.12
N THR A 435 23.74 -7.25 12.49
CA THR A 435 22.93 -8.13 11.64
C THR A 435 21.60 -8.53 12.30
N ALA A 436 21.63 -8.94 13.57
CA ALA A 436 20.42 -9.32 14.31
C ALA A 436 19.40 -8.15 14.43
N ALA A 437 19.86 -6.91 14.56
CA ALA A 437 18.98 -5.73 14.61
C ALA A 437 18.34 -5.42 13.25
N VAL A 438 19.05 -5.73 12.15
CA VAL A 438 18.52 -5.63 10.78
C VAL A 438 17.46 -6.69 10.55
N ASP A 439 17.78 -7.95 10.86
CA ASP A 439 16.85 -9.08 10.77
C ASP A 439 15.59 -8.82 11.60
N TYR A 440 15.77 -8.23 12.79
CA TYR A 440 14.68 -7.80 13.64
C TYR A 440 13.79 -6.72 13.00
N ALA A 441 14.37 -5.71 12.33
CA ALA A 441 13.59 -4.69 11.62
C ALA A 441 12.83 -5.26 10.42
N ILE A 442 13.44 -6.19 9.67
CA ILE A 442 12.79 -6.92 8.57
C ILE A 442 11.68 -7.81 9.12
N HIS A 443 11.89 -8.48 10.25
CA HIS A 443 10.87 -9.27 10.91
C HIS A 443 9.66 -8.42 11.32
N VAL A 444 9.90 -7.24 11.90
CA VAL A 444 8.84 -6.27 12.23
C VAL A 444 8.10 -5.84 10.97
N LEU A 445 8.80 -5.53 9.88
CA LEU A 445 8.20 -5.18 8.60
C LEU A 445 7.28 -6.29 8.07
N LEU A 446 7.76 -7.54 8.06
CA LEU A 446 7.02 -8.70 7.57
C LEU A 446 5.78 -9.00 8.42
N LYS A 447 5.89 -8.92 9.75
CA LYS A 447 4.76 -9.19 10.65
C LYS A 447 3.73 -8.06 10.66
N ALA A 448 4.16 -6.81 10.77
CA ALA A 448 3.27 -5.67 10.90
C ALA A 448 2.76 -5.14 9.56
N GLY A 449 3.48 -5.36 8.45
CA GLY A 449 3.24 -4.71 7.16
C GLY A 449 3.87 -3.31 7.06
N MET A 450 4.62 -2.88 8.07
CA MET A 450 5.45 -1.67 8.12
C MET A 450 6.46 -1.79 9.27
N SER A 451 7.54 -1.01 9.25
CA SER A 451 8.51 -0.95 10.35
C SER A 451 8.81 0.50 10.71
N SER A 452 8.33 0.95 11.88
CA SER A 452 8.63 2.26 12.45
C SER A 452 9.49 2.09 13.71
N PRO A 453 10.19 3.14 14.17
CA PRO A 453 10.88 3.10 15.46
C PRO A 453 9.95 2.69 16.62
N THR A 454 8.73 3.21 16.62
CA THR A 454 7.72 2.88 17.64
C THR A 454 7.32 1.41 17.60
N LEU A 455 7.04 0.84 16.42
CA LEU A 455 6.67 -0.57 16.30
C LEU A 455 7.83 -1.51 16.65
N ARG A 456 9.06 -1.17 16.28
CA ARG A 456 10.26 -1.90 16.71
C ARG A 456 10.39 -1.90 18.23
N GLN A 457 10.15 -0.76 18.88
CA GLN A 457 10.13 -0.68 20.34
C GLN A 457 9.00 -1.53 20.95
N VAL A 458 7.78 -1.45 20.41
CA VAL A 458 6.62 -2.21 20.89
C VAL A 458 6.85 -3.71 20.78
N ALA A 459 7.33 -4.18 19.62
CA ALA A 459 7.68 -5.58 19.43
C ALA A 459 8.82 -6.04 20.35
N SER A 460 9.76 -5.16 20.71
CA SER A 460 10.89 -5.53 21.59
C SER A 460 10.45 -5.79 23.02
N LYS A 461 9.24 -5.34 23.37
CA LYS A 461 8.56 -5.61 24.65
C LYS A 461 7.67 -6.85 24.59
N GLY A 462 7.78 -7.67 23.54
CA GLY A 462 7.03 -8.92 23.41
C GLY A 462 5.57 -8.75 22.96
N VAL A 463 5.17 -7.55 22.56
CA VAL A 463 3.81 -7.32 22.02
C VAL A 463 3.73 -7.89 20.60
N ASP A 464 2.68 -8.65 20.32
CA ASP A 464 2.39 -9.17 18.99
C ASP A 464 1.94 -8.03 18.07
N ILE A 465 2.77 -7.75 17.08
CA ILE A 465 2.58 -6.70 16.09
C ILE A 465 2.01 -7.23 14.77
N GLN A 466 1.49 -8.46 14.74
CA GLN A 466 0.88 -9.01 13.53
C GLN A 466 -0.19 -8.07 12.96
N HIS A 467 0.01 -7.68 11.70
CA HIS A 467 -0.84 -6.74 10.98
C HIS A 467 -1.03 -5.39 11.69
N ALA A 468 -0.09 -4.94 12.52
CA ALA A 468 -0.20 -3.65 13.20
C ALA A 468 -0.32 -2.47 12.20
N GLY A 469 0.23 -2.61 10.98
CA GLY A 469 0.12 -1.63 9.90
C GLY A 469 -1.15 -1.69 9.05
N SER A 470 -2.03 -2.68 9.24
CA SER A 470 -3.30 -2.71 8.53
C SER A 470 -4.34 -1.85 9.26
N ALA A 471 -4.87 -0.82 8.61
CA ALA A 471 -6.02 -0.07 9.09
C ALA A 471 -7.32 -0.79 8.71
N GLU A 472 -8.24 -0.92 9.66
CA GLU A 472 -9.62 -1.35 9.44
C GLU A 472 -10.52 -0.12 9.67
N VAL A 473 -11.32 0.26 8.68
CA VAL A 473 -12.08 1.52 8.71
C VAL A 473 -13.56 1.33 9.01
N ALA A 474 -14.12 0.13 8.85
CA ALA A 474 -15.55 -0.10 8.95
C ALA A 474 -16.15 0.23 10.33
N VAL A 475 -15.51 -0.22 11.42
CA VAL A 475 -15.99 0.04 12.78
C VAL A 475 -15.75 1.50 13.22
N PRO A 476 -14.56 2.10 13.01
CA PRO A 476 -14.35 3.53 13.27
C PRO A 476 -15.32 4.43 12.49
N PHE A 477 -15.70 4.04 11.27
CA PHE A 477 -16.70 4.77 10.50
C PHE A 477 -18.07 4.81 11.19
N ILE A 478 -18.56 3.70 11.76
CA ILE A 478 -19.81 3.72 12.56
C ILE A 478 -19.68 4.72 13.73
N ALA A 479 -18.52 4.72 14.37
CA ALA A 479 -18.25 5.60 15.51
C ALA A 479 -18.36 7.09 15.12
N PHE A 480 -17.81 7.46 13.97
CA PHE A 480 -17.87 8.83 13.47
C PHE A 480 -19.23 9.21 12.86
N THR A 481 -19.88 8.33 12.10
CA THR A 481 -21.18 8.63 11.47
C THR A 481 -22.29 8.86 12.48
N THR A 482 -22.24 8.22 13.65
CA THR A 482 -23.18 8.47 14.74
C THR A 482 -23.04 9.86 15.40
N THR A 483 -22.04 10.67 15.00
CA THR A 483 -21.86 12.04 15.51
C THR A 483 -23.02 12.94 15.11
N LEU A 484 -23.50 12.82 13.87
CA LEU A 484 -24.64 13.60 13.39
C LEU A 484 -25.92 13.26 14.16
N LEU A 485 -26.16 11.96 14.40
CA LEU A 485 -27.27 11.50 15.23
C LEU A 485 -27.17 12.05 16.67
N THR A 486 -25.96 12.06 17.24
CA THR A 486 -25.73 12.61 18.58
C THR A 486 -26.02 14.12 18.62
N LEU A 487 -25.62 14.87 17.59
CA LEU A 487 -25.92 16.30 17.49
C LEU A 487 -27.43 16.55 17.39
N ILE A 488 -28.13 15.81 16.53
CA ILE A 488 -29.59 15.91 16.38
C ILE A 488 -30.27 15.63 17.73
N ARG A 489 -29.83 14.60 18.45
CA ARG A 489 -30.33 14.29 19.80
C ARG A 489 -30.05 15.40 20.81
N ILE A 490 -28.84 15.95 20.86
CA ILE A 490 -28.51 17.08 21.76
C ILE A 490 -29.44 18.26 21.51
N CYS A 491 -29.62 18.64 20.24
CA CYS A 491 -30.51 19.74 19.86
C CYS A 491 -31.96 19.45 20.28
N PHE A 492 -32.44 18.24 20.01
CA PHE A 492 -33.81 17.83 20.36
C PHE A 492 -34.02 17.81 21.89
N ASP A 493 -33.14 17.13 22.62
CA ASP A 493 -33.22 16.95 24.07
C ASP A 493 -33.14 18.29 24.82
N THR A 494 -32.31 19.21 24.33
CA THR A 494 -32.07 20.52 24.96
C THR A 494 -33.16 21.53 24.60
N LEU A 495 -33.53 21.62 23.32
CA LEU A 495 -34.46 22.64 22.84
C LEU A 495 -35.93 22.25 23.06
N LEU A 496 -36.26 20.96 23.04
CA LEU A 496 -37.65 20.49 23.04
C LEU A 496 -38.05 19.75 24.31
N LEU A 497 -37.17 18.89 24.86
CA LEU A 497 -37.53 18.05 26.01
C LEU A 497 -37.13 18.62 27.38
N HIS A 498 -36.36 19.73 27.40
CA HIS A 498 -35.82 20.31 28.64
C HIS A 498 -35.18 19.27 29.57
N LEU A 499 -34.43 18.33 28.99
CA LEU A 499 -33.74 17.29 29.76
C LEU A 499 -32.76 17.91 30.76
N ALA A 500 -32.55 17.22 31.88
CA ALA A 500 -31.65 17.69 32.92
C ALA A 500 -30.23 17.91 32.37
N TRP A 501 -29.62 19.05 32.73
CA TRP A 501 -28.35 19.54 32.17
C TRP A 501 -27.19 18.51 32.17
N HIS A 502 -27.16 17.60 33.14
CA HIS A 502 -26.12 16.57 33.23
C HIS A 502 -26.18 15.56 32.08
N ASN A 503 -27.37 15.25 31.56
CA ASN A 503 -27.51 14.36 30.40
C ASN A 503 -26.99 15.06 29.13
N THR A 504 -27.33 16.33 28.95
CA THR A 504 -26.79 17.17 27.87
C THR A 504 -25.27 17.24 27.93
N LEU A 505 -24.70 17.41 29.14
CA LEU A 505 -23.25 17.41 29.33
C LEU A 505 -22.59 16.10 28.89
N LEU A 506 -23.14 14.93 29.27
CA LEU A 506 -22.61 13.63 28.85
C LEU A 506 -22.65 13.45 27.33
N GLN A 507 -23.76 13.85 26.68
CA GLN A 507 -23.83 13.82 25.22
C GLN A 507 -22.83 14.77 24.56
N PHE A 508 -22.63 15.96 25.14
CA PHE A 508 -21.68 16.95 24.65
C PHE A 508 -20.22 16.44 24.72
N ILE A 509 -19.85 15.72 25.79
CA ILE A 509 -18.54 15.07 25.90
C ILE A 509 -18.34 14.05 24.76
N SER A 510 -19.34 13.19 24.51
CA SER A 510 -19.33 12.22 23.40
C SER A 510 -19.27 12.92 22.03
N PHE A 511 -19.93 14.07 21.89
CA PHE A 511 -19.93 14.85 20.66
C PHE A 511 -18.56 15.50 20.39
N ILE A 512 -17.95 16.17 21.37
CA ILE A 512 -16.65 16.86 21.20
C ILE A 512 -15.50 15.87 20.99
N SER A 513 -15.51 14.75 21.70
CA SER A 513 -14.43 13.76 21.64
C SER A 513 -14.24 13.19 20.23
N ARG A 514 -15.30 13.10 19.40
CA ARG A 514 -15.20 12.53 18.05
C ARG A 514 -14.49 13.44 17.04
N PRO A 515 -14.84 14.73 16.84
CA PRO A 515 -14.03 15.64 16.03
C PRO A 515 -12.60 15.75 16.56
N ALA A 516 -12.40 15.80 17.88
CA ALA A 516 -11.07 15.84 18.47
C ALA A 516 -10.24 14.58 18.11
N LEU A 517 -10.86 13.40 18.18
CA LEU A 517 -10.27 12.13 17.73
C LEU A 517 -9.93 12.15 16.24
N LEU A 518 -10.83 12.68 15.39
CA LEU A 518 -10.57 12.80 13.95
C LEU A 518 -9.37 13.72 13.68
N VAL A 519 -9.26 14.84 14.40
CA VAL A 519 -8.09 15.73 14.30
C VAL A 519 -6.81 15.01 14.71
N ILE A 520 -6.82 14.28 15.82
CA ILE A 520 -5.66 13.48 16.25
C ILE A 520 -5.29 12.46 15.17
N LEU A 521 -6.27 11.70 14.68
CA LEU A 521 -6.05 10.71 13.62
C LEU A 521 -5.43 11.35 12.37
N CYS A 522 -5.94 12.49 11.90
CA CYS A 522 -5.41 13.19 10.73
C CYS A 522 -3.99 13.74 10.95
N ARG A 523 -3.60 14.09 12.17
CA ARG A 523 -2.26 14.63 12.47
C ARG A 523 -1.23 13.57 12.82
N SER A 524 -1.65 12.43 13.34
CA SER A 524 -0.79 11.32 13.75
C SER A 524 0.03 10.73 12.59
N PRO A 525 1.23 10.18 12.87
CA PRO A 525 1.98 9.39 11.89
C PRO A 525 1.22 8.10 11.52
N VAL A 526 1.61 7.47 10.41
CA VAL A 526 0.88 6.33 9.82
C VAL A 526 0.69 5.18 10.80
N ASP A 527 1.72 4.86 11.58
CA ASP A 527 1.68 3.79 12.56
C ASP A 527 0.72 4.08 13.73
N GLU A 528 0.76 5.29 14.27
CA GLU A 528 -0.19 5.75 15.29
C GLU A 528 -1.63 5.81 14.76
N ARG A 529 -1.85 6.11 13.47
CA ARG A 529 -3.18 6.04 12.87
C ARG A 529 -3.72 4.62 12.86
N CYS A 530 -2.92 3.65 12.43
CA CYS A 530 -3.33 2.24 12.43
C CYS A 530 -3.62 1.75 13.86
N PHE A 531 -2.81 2.17 14.83
CA PHE A 531 -3.08 1.91 16.26
C PHE A 531 -4.41 2.49 16.72
N ILE A 532 -4.65 3.79 16.50
CA ILE A 532 -5.88 4.47 16.92
C ILE A 532 -7.10 3.78 16.30
N LEU A 533 -7.06 3.46 15.01
CA LEU A 533 -8.17 2.78 14.31
C LEU A 533 -8.43 1.39 14.89
N LYS A 534 -7.40 0.58 15.15
CA LYS A 534 -7.56 -0.73 15.78
C LYS A 534 -8.12 -0.65 17.20
N MET A 535 -7.59 0.26 18.01
CA MET A 535 -8.08 0.52 19.36
C MET A 535 -9.56 0.96 19.34
N MET A 536 -9.91 1.88 18.43
CA MET A 536 -11.29 2.28 18.19
C MET A 536 -12.15 1.08 17.81
N THR A 537 -11.71 0.24 16.89
CA THR A 537 -12.44 -0.98 16.50
C THR A 537 -12.78 -1.85 17.72
N LYS A 538 -11.83 -2.11 18.61
CA LYS A 538 -12.08 -2.93 19.82
C LYS A 538 -13.05 -2.28 20.80
N LEU A 539 -12.83 -1.00 21.11
CA LEU A 539 -13.64 -0.29 22.12
C LEU A 539 -15.06 0.02 21.62
N VAL A 540 -15.21 0.35 20.34
CA VAL A 540 -16.51 0.55 19.70
C VAL A 540 -17.23 -0.78 19.55
N LEU A 541 -16.53 -1.87 19.20
CA LEU A 541 -17.13 -3.20 19.20
C LEU A 541 -17.64 -3.56 20.60
N LEU A 542 -16.83 -3.37 21.65
CA LEU A 542 -17.26 -3.59 23.04
C LEU A 542 -18.52 -2.77 23.37
N TYR A 543 -18.58 -1.50 22.96
CA TYR A 543 -19.76 -0.67 23.10
C TYR A 543 -20.98 -1.26 22.37
N LEU A 544 -20.83 -1.69 21.12
CA LEU A 544 -21.90 -2.31 20.34
C LEU A 544 -22.36 -3.66 20.91
N MET A 545 -21.47 -4.44 21.55
CA MET A 545 -21.83 -5.69 22.26
C MET A 545 -22.91 -5.43 23.30
N ILE A 546 -22.81 -4.29 23.97
CA ILE A 546 -23.66 -3.93 25.10
C ILE A 546 -24.89 -3.18 24.57
N ALA A 547 -24.68 -2.16 23.73
CA ALA A 547 -25.73 -1.27 23.27
C ALA A 547 -26.75 -1.97 22.35
N CYS A 548 -26.30 -2.78 21.39
CA CYS A 548 -27.22 -3.35 20.38
C CYS A 548 -28.23 -4.34 20.96
N PRO A 549 -27.85 -5.33 21.80
CA PRO A 549 -28.84 -6.20 22.45
C PRO A 549 -29.82 -5.43 23.33
N LEU A 550 -29.37 -4.38 24.02
CA LEU A 550 -30.24 -3.51 24.81
C LEU A 550 -31.26 -2.78 23.94
N VAL A 551 -30.86 -2.29 22.77
CA VAL A 551 -31.80 -1.68 21.80
C VAL A 551 -32.82 -2.70 21.32
N VAL A 552 -32.40 -3.90 20.93
CA VAL A 552 -33.33 -4.93 20.46
C VAL A 552 -34.27 -5.40 21.58
N PHE A 553 -33.76 -5.54 22.80
CA PHE A 553 -34.56 -5.85 23.99
C PHE A 553 -35.56 -4.73 24.29
N TRP A 554 -35.16 -3.47 24.14
CA TRP A 554 -36.04 -2.32 24.26
C TRP A 554 -37.17 -2.37 23.27
N GLU A 555 -36.86 -2.53 21.99
CA GLU A 555 -37.87 -2.57 20.93
C GLU A 555 -38.87 -3.72 21.14
N THR A 556 -38.42 -4.86 21.69
CA THR A 556 -39.29 -6.01 21.96
C THR A 556 -40.13 -5.87 23.24
N ARG A 557 -39.70 -5.03 24.20
CA ARG A 557 -40.36 -4.86 25.51
C ARG A 557 -40.69 -3.41 25.85
N ALA A 558 -40.91 -2.58 24.82
CA ALA A 558 -41.12 -1.15 24.99
C ALA A 558 -42.28 -0.83 25.96
N ALA A 559 -43.28 -1.71 26.02
CA ALA A 559 -44.43 -1.63 26.92
C ALA A 559 -44.09 -1.75 28.41
N GLU A 560 -43.07 -2.53 28.75
CA GLU A 560 -42.74 -2.91 30.12
C GLU A 560 -41.69 -1.99 30.76
N MET A 561 -40.88 -1.33 29.94
CA MET A 561 -39.74 -0.54 30.41
C MET A 561 -40.09 0.94 30.57
N ARG A 562 -40.09 1.43 31.81
CA ARG A 562 -40.10 2.86 32.10
C ARG A 562 -38.74 3.47 31.75
N MET A 563 -38.73 4.41 30.80
CA MET A 563 -37.72 5.44 30.44
C MET A 563 -36.22 5.05 30.51
N PRO A 564 -35.39 5.47 29.52
CA PRO A 564 -34.01 5.01 29.48
C PRO A 564 -33.25 5.43 30.74
N SER A 565 -32.64 4.47 31.41
CA SER A 565 -31.79 4.74 32.55
C SER A 565 -30.65 5.69 32.15
N ARG A 566 -30.19 6.53 33.09
CA ARG A 566 -29.05 7.45 32.91
C ARG A 566 -27.81 6.79 32.30
N ALA A 567 -27.67 5.48 32.43
CA ALA A 567 -26.61 4.67 31.85
C ALA A 567 -26.50 4.81 30.32
N TRP A 568 -27.60 5.11 29.63
CA TRP A 568 -27.62 5.23 28.16
C TRP A 568 -26.71 6.36 27.63
N PHE A 569 -26.66 7.50 28.32
CA PHE A 569 -25.80 8.63 27.94
C PHE A 569 -24.38 8.50 28.50
N ALA A 570 -24.25 7.88 29.67
CA ALA A 570 -22.95 7.69 30.32
C ALA A 570 -22.05 6.72 29.54
N LEU A 571 -22.61 5.67 28.93
CA LEU A 571 -21.83 4.65 28.24
C LEU A 571 -21.06 5.20 27.01
N PRO A 572 -21.68 5.87 26.02
CA PRO A 572 -20.95 6.48 24.92
C PRO A 572 -19.92 7.51 25.40
N ALA A 573 -20.31 8.39 26.33
CA ALA A 573 -19.41 9.42 26.86
C ALA A 573 -18.14 8.80 27.47
N THR A 574 -18.29 7.72 28.23
CA THR A 574 -17.17 6.97 28.84
C THR A 574 -16.30 6.35 27.76
N ILE A 575 -16.88 5.60 26.82
CA ILE A 575 -16.12 4.91 25.76
C ILE A 575 -15.32 5.89 24.91
N TYR A 576 -15.94 6.98 24.44
CA TYR A 576 -15.22 7.96 23.60
C TYR A 576 -14.18 8.76 24.39
N SER A 577 -14.40 9.01 25.68
CA SER A 577 -13.38 9.62 26.55
C SER A 577 -12.17 8.70 26.71
N VAL A 578 -12.40 7.40 26.87
CA VAL A 578 -11.33 6.38 26.95
C VAL A 578 -10.57 6.28 25.62
N ILE A 579 -11.27 6.22 24.49
CA ILE A 579 -10.65 6.24 23.15
C ILE A 579 -9.81 7.50 22.98
N PHE A 580 -10.35 8.68 23.30
CA PHE A 580 -9.64 9.96 23.21
C PHE A 580 -8.39 9.98 24.09
N PHE A 581 -8.49 9.52 25.33
CA PHE A 581 -7.36 9.43 26.26
C PHE A 581 -6.21 8.58 25.69
N PHE A 582 -6.50 7.36 25.23
CA PHE A 582 -5.47 6.48 24.68
C PHE A 582 -4.92 6.97 23.33
N ALA A 583 -5.75 7.61 22.50
CA ALA A 583 -5.28 8.26 21.26
C ALA A 583 -4.31 9.41 21.54
N CYS A 584 -4.54 10.19 22.61
CA CYS A 584 -3.61 11.24 23.05
C CYS A 584 -2.32 10.67 23.65
N LEU A 585 -2.40 9.49 24.28
CA LEU A 585 -1.24 8.81 24.85
C LEU A 585 -0.33 8.26 23.74
N GLY A 586 -0.90 7.64 22.71
CA GLY A 586 -0.16 7.00 21.60
C GLY A 586 0.59 5.73 22.03
N MET A 587 1.07 4.96 21.06
CA MET A 587 1.74 3.68 21.33
C MET A 587 3.01 3.85 22.16
N ARG A 588 3.83 4.86 21.86
CA ARG A 588 5.13 5.06 22.53
C ARG A 588 5.00 5.33 24.03
N ARG A 589 4.02 6.11 24.46
CA ARG A 589 3.81 6.37 25.89
C ARG A 589 3.07 5.21 26.55
N LEU A 590 2.14 4.57 25.84
CA LEU A 590 1.43 3.42 26.36
C LEU A 590 2.38 2.25 26.66
N VAL A 591 3.34 1.94 25.78
CA VAL A 591 4.33 0.87 26.03
C VAL A 591 5.28 1.22 27.19
N ALA A 592 5.47 2.50 27.49
CA ALA A 592 6.32 2.95 28.58
C ALA A 592 5.68 2.80 29.97
N ILE A 593 4.36 2.54 30.05
CA ILE A 593 3.67 2.29 31.32
C ILE A 593 4.07 0.89 31.82
N PRO A 594 4.76 0.76 32.97
CA PRO A 594 5.23 -0.52 33.46
C PRO A 594 4.06 -1.46 33.78
N ALA A 595 4.26 -2.76 33.54
CA ALA A 595 3.31 -3.87 33.72
C ALA A 595 2.04 -3.83 32.85
N ILE A 596 1.32 -2.69 32.80
CA ILE A 596 0.00 -2.59 32.15
C ILE A 596 0.12 -2.22 30.66
N GLY A 597 1.14 -1.43 30.30
CA GLY A 597 1.32 -0.89 28.95
C GLY A 597 1.36 -1.94 27.84
N PRO A 598 2.29 -2.91 27.90
CA PRO A 598 2.36 -4.00 26.92
C PRO A 598 1.08 -4.82 26.85
N GLY A 599 0.40 -5.08 27.97
CA GLY A 599 -0.87 -5.82 28.00
C GLY A 599 -2.02 -5.07 27.31
N LEU A 600 -2.13 -3.75 27.51
CA LEU A 600 -3.10 -2.92 26.79
C LEU A 600 -2.78 -2.83 25.29
N LEU A 601 -1.50 -2.68 24.92
CA LEU A 601 -1.11 -2.70 23.52
C LEU A 601 -1.38 -4.05 22.86
N GLN A 602 -1.14 -5.16 23.56
CA GLN A 602 -1.50 -6.49 23.09
C GLN A 602 -3.01 -6.58 22.85
N LEU A 603 -3.84 -6.07 23.77
CA LEU A 603 -5.29 -6.04 23.60
C LEU A 603 -5.73 -5.25 22.35
N PHE A 604 -5.10 -4.11 22.09
CA PHE A 604 -5.48 -3.24 20.98
C PHE A 604 -4.92 -3.68 19.62
N LEU A 605 -3.68 -4.18 19.57
CA LEU A 605 -3.02 -4.55 18.32
C LEU A 605 -3.35 -5.98 17.87
N ALA A 606 -3.58 -6.91 18.80
CA ALA A 606 -3.83 -8.30 18.48
C ALA A 606 -5.14 -8.50 17.69
N ARG A 607 -5.05 -9.39 16.70
CA ARG A 607 -6.19 -9.83 15.88
C ARG A 607 -6.66 -11.21 16.36
N GLY A 608 -7.95 -11.35 16.66
CA GLY A 608 -8.56 -12.64 17.00
C GLY A 608 -8.25 -13.18 18.40
N SER A 609 -8.23 -14.51 18.53
CA SER A 609 -8.14 -15.28 19.78
C SER A 609 -6.74 -15.37 20.39
N SER A 610 -5.74 -14.68 19.84
CA SER A 610 -4.37 -14.64 20.39
C SER A 610 -4.24 -13.84 21.69
N LEU A 611 -5.36 -13.39 22.28
CA LEU A 611 -5.39 -12.69 23.57
C LEU A 611 -5.03 -13.58 24.76
N ILE A 612 -4.97 -14.90 24.61
CA ILE A 612 -4.53 -15.81 25.68
C ILE A 612 -3.00 -15.96 25.56
N PRO A 613 -2.22 -15.37 26.49
CA PRO A 613 -0.77 -15.46 26.45
C PRO A 613 -0.32 -16.93 26.44
N GLY A 614 0.59 -17.27 25.52
CA GLY A 614 1.15 -18.61 25.39
C GLY A 614 1.88 -19.09 26.65
N ASP A 615 2.22 -18.20 27.58
CA ASP A 615 2.88 -18.56 28.84
C ASP A 615 1.98 -19.34 29.81
N LEU A 616 0.65 -19.31 29.65
CA LEU A 616 -0.24 -20.28 30.32
C LEU A 616 -0.26 -21.67 29.64
N ARG A 617 0.32 -21.81 28.44
CA ARG A 617 0.58 -23.11 27.80
C ARG A 617 1.96 -23.68 28.10
N CYS A 618 2.86 -22.91 28.72
CA CYS A 618 4.26 -23.32 28.94
C CYS A 618 4.44 -24.44 30.00
N CYS A 619 3.38 -24.87 30.70
CA CYS A 619 3.47 -26.00 31.64
C CYS A 619 3.10 -27.37 31.04
N ARG A 620 2.96 -27.54 29.71
CA ARG A 620 2.48 -28.83 29.15
C ARG A 620 3.23 -29.44 27.96
N SER A 621 4.41 -28.97 27.59
CA SER A 621 5.21 -29.60 26.52
C SER A 621 6.66 -29.89 26.91
N GLY A 622 6.87 -30.36 28.14
CA GLY A 622 8.13 -30.96 28.56
C GLY A 622 8.04 -32.49 28.51
N THR A 623 7.90 -33.07 27.32
CA THR A 623 8.20 -34.48 26.95
C THR A 623 7.56 -34.77 25.58
N ALA A 624 8.32 -35.35 24.65
CA ALA A 624 7.91 -35.83 23.32
C ALA A 624 8.08 -34.89 22.11
N GLU A 625 9.30 -34.36 21.91
CA GLU A 625 9.80 -34.06 20.56
C GLU A 625 11.29 -34.41 20.50
N SER A 626 11.58 -35.71 20.66
CA SER A 626 12.90 -36.32 20.43
C SER A 626 12.65 -37.76 19.98
N GLU A 627 12.02 -37.95 18.81
CA GLU A 627 12.02 -39.21 18.03
C GLU A 627 11.24 -39.00 16.72
N ALA A 628 11.86 -38.33 15.75
CA ALA A 628 11.41 -38.36 14.35
C ALA A 628 12.56 -38.03 13.39
N THR A 629 13.71 -38.66 13.60
CA THR A 629 14.74 -38.84 12.57
C THR A 629 15.13 -40.31 12.58
N GLY A 630 14.40 -41.12 11.82
CA GLY A 630 14.63 -42.55 11.65
C GLY A 630 13.86 -43.07 10.44
N ASP A 631 14.64 -43.49 9.45
CA ASP A 631 14.32 -44.46 8.39
C ASP A 631 13.27 -44.15 7.31
N SER A 632 13.79 -43.80 6.13
CA SER A 632 13.39 -44.47 4.88
C SER A 632 14.46 -44.34 3.80
N SER A 633 15.52 -45.13 3.94
CA SER A 633 16.40 -45.54 2.85
C SER A 633 15.98 -46.93 2.36
N SER A 634 15.31 -47.01 1.21
CA SER A 634 15.27 -48.24 0.40
C SER A 634 14.68 -48.02 -1.01
N HIS A 635 15.48 -48.35 -2.03
CA HIS A 635 15.16 -48.53 -3.46
C HIS A 635 14.82 -47.24 -4.25
N SER A 636 15.38 -46.94 -5.42
CA SER A 636 15.87 -47.83 -6.49
C SER A 636 16.99 -47.20 -7.30
N SER A 637 18.03 -47.99 -7.52
CA SER A 637 19.01 -47.89 -8.60
C SER A 637 18.35 -47.84 -9.98
N LEU A 638 18.61 -46.80 -10.76
CA LEU A 638 18.67 -46.87 -12.22
C LEU A 638 19.79 -45.96 -12.71
N SER A 639 20.62 -46.59 -13.52
CA SER A 639 21.95 -46.21 -14.01
C SER A 639 21.90 -45.26 -15.20
N ALA A 640 22.96 -44.43 -15.28
CA ALA A 640 23.73 -44.07 -16.48
C ALA A 640 23.04 -43.20 -17.55
N ASN A 641 23.52 -41.96 -17.76
CA ASN A 641 24.64 -41.61 -18.64
C ASN A 641 24.73 -40.08 -18.83
N GLU A 642 25.87 -39.65 -19.39
CA GLU A 642 26.28 -38.31 -19.85
C GLU A 642 26.84 -37.38 -18.76
N ALA A 643 28.16 -37.30 -18.56
CA ALA A 643 29.31 -36.97 -19.43
C ALA A 643 29.77 -35.51 -19.19
N ASP A 644 31.04 -35.41 -18.79
CA ASP A 644 31.94 -34.25 -18.82
C ASP A 644 31.78 -33.45 -20.13
N GLU A 645 31.92 -32.14 -20.21
CA GLU A 645 33.10 -31.28 -20.00
C GLU A 645 32.73 -29.87 -20.61
N PRO A 646 33.61 -28.84 -20.64
CA PRO A 646 34.32 -28.12 -19.59
C PRO A 646 33.69 -26.76 -19.20
#